data_AF-A0A3E3E4E0-F1
#
_entry.id   AF-A0A3E3E4E0-F1
#
_cell.length_a   1.000
_cell.length_b   1.000
_cell.length_c   1.000
_cell.angle_alpha   90.00
_cell.angle_beta   90.00
_cell.angle_gamma   90.00
#
_symmetry.space_group_name_H-M   'P 1'
#
loop_
_entity.id
_entity.type
_entity.pdbx_description
1 polymer ?
#
loop_
_entity_poly.entity_id
_entity_poly.type
_entity_poly.pdbx_seq_one_letter_code
_entity_poly.pdbx_strand_id
1 'polypeptide(L)'
;MVFIMLFSVFDICSLNINSVSANSSTIPIKRIRKIKYPSALGNYSTWVTEINGNIGYCLEASKNTPVNGNYVYNEIINNENLLKTLYYGCGGPADIISTDGKTPWDEAYVLTHVAASYYYSGDLHGVDLKHVYPGWWNWITQTIPNMPTPTTEFNFSESSLTAYYDKNNNEQRTQKITFNSVSAQSINIPLQNGVTLHNLTKGTNETGNVTVNGGDTFYLSAPLGIVKDTWLSGDISGTGKTYFAPLAIMCGGNYQTLGSFGWKEDPRSIELSSRWLDVGSLELRKTNDVGNFIDGAEFSLESVSFDGYSEKLVVKDGKIKVDNLPVGIYRLTETKVPDGHAITQTIYEVEIKKDEIFDKVVVNKLRPTSSLVINKSLENSNAPVNLGKYDFSKVQFKITANQEIKDSVSLETLYKKGDPITVGSGKGSNQDVVGLVSGKDLGKGLYTPDDNGRLELNGLPMGSYDIEEISCPDGFILDKEIKTVQFVQGDFVTLNYVKDLNIENKVTKTLLSKTDVGGTQINGAHVQILDEDKEVVYEFVTGDEPLQIDGLKDGKYYFHEDLSPLGFALANDIEFTVKDGEVQKVEMVDYTVDVAKTDEQGNYLKDAVLEVVSEKTKNIVDKWTTGQHIFDFSDEMITKLENNETVSDMFISEDDSTVLYKAVKTDKDDYMLMLQSNGETNYYFVDKNGDETRHLVRDLINDSSYILREVESPKGYSTAEEQKFILKDENISLTMVDYTVDVAKTDEQGNYLKGAVLEVVSEKTKNVVDKWTTGEHIFDFSDEMITKLENNETVSDMFISEDDSTVLYKAVKTDKDDYMLMLQSSGETNYYFVDRNGDETRHLVRNLINDSSYILRETDVPKGYSTAEEQKFTLKDENVSLTVVNETVKTLWHKVDVTENELEGAHVRVTELDGTVIDEWISTKEPHSIDGILEKNKEYYFEETIAPDGYELAQKVKFKIDDTGKVQHFYLTNNLKPKKVETGDNSDISDYLGLGLVSVGGIMLISALRKKSKVIGK
;
A
#
# COMPACT_ATOMS: atom_id res chain seq x y z
N MET A 1 -62.64 -40.52 -46.13
CA MET A 1 -62.25 -41.58 -47.09
C MET A 1 -63.53 -42.24 -47.59
N VAL A 2 -63.77 -42.24 -48.92
CA VAL A 2 -64.58 -43.23 -49.71
C VAL A 2 -66.12 -43.17 -49.53
N PHE A 3 -66.87 -42.62 -50.51
CA PHE A 3 -67.74 -43.29 -51.55
C PHE A 3 -69.14 -43.73 -50.99
N ILE A 4 -70.32 -43.76 -51.66
CA ILE A 4 -70.74 -43.95 -53.06
C ILE A 4 -72.27 -43.67 -53.23
N MET A 5 -72.64 -43.16 -54.42
CA MET A 5 -73.83 -43.38 -55.28
C MET A 5 -75.28 -42.93 -54.95
N LEU A 6 -75.71 -41.93 -55.75
CA LEU A 6 -76.78 -41.94 -56.78
C LEU A 6 -77.56 -43.26 -57.03
N PHE A 7 -78.89 -43.19 -57.17
CA PHE A 7 -79.59 -43.07 -58.47
C PHE A 7 -81.13 -43.00 -58.31
N SER A 8 -81.72 -42.15 -59.17
CA SER A 8 -83.13 -41.96 -59.53
C SER A 8 -83.83 -43.21 -60.09
N VAL A 9 -85.15 -43.36 -59.94
CA VAL A 9 -86.12 -43.72 -61.02
C VAL A 9 -87.55 -43.25 -60.64
N PHE A 10 -88.26 -42.79 -61.68
CA PHE A 10 -89.63 -42.31 -61.83
C PHE A 10 -90.76 -43.36 -61.64
N ASP A 11 -91.96 -42.84 -61.33
CA ASP A 11 -93.30 -43.24 -61.79
C ASP A 11 -93.96 -44.60 -61.40
N ILE A 12 -95.09 -44.52 -60.67
CA ILE A 12 -96.47 -44.79 -61.17
C ILE A 12 -97.45 -44.93 -60.00
N CYS A 13 -98.50 -44.10 -60.06
CA CYS A 13 -99.72 -44.19 -59.27
C CYS A 13 -100.44 -45.53 -59.43
N SER A 14 -100.90 -46.10 -58.32
CA SER A 14 -102.15 -46.86 -58.31
C SER A 14 -102.94 -46.50 -57.05
N LEU A 15 -104.09 -45.84 -57.26
CA LEU A 15 -105.06 -45.48 -56.23
C LEU A 15 -105.78 -46.76 -55.77
N ASN A 16 -105.65 -47.10 -54.50
CA ASN A 16 -106.59 -47.97 -53.79
C ASN A 16 -107.19 -47.15 -52.63
N ILE A 17 -108.45 -46.76 -52.78
CA ILE A 17 -109.24 -46.09 -51.74
C ILE A 17 -109.66 -47.16 -50.74
N ASN A 18 -108.92 -47.27 -49.63
CA ASN A 18 -109.39 -47.99 -48.44
C ASN A 18 -110.06 -46.99 -47.50
N SER A 19 -111.36 -47.17 -47.28
CA SER A 19 -112.09 -46.55 -46.17
C SER A 19 -112.09 -47.50 -44.97
N VAL A 20 -111.85 -46.98 -43.76
CA VAL A 20 -112.00 -47.70 -42.49
C VAL A 20 -112.92 -46.89 -41.58
N SER A 21 -113.79 -47.61 -40.88
CA SER A 21 -115.07 -47.18 -40.31
C SER A 21 -115.03 -46.65 -38.88
N ALA A 22 -116.05 -45.82 -38.59
CA ALA A 22 -116.92 -45.83 -37.41
C ALA A 22 -116.34 -45.39 -36.05
N ASN A 23 -116.45 -44.09 -35.77
CA ASN A 23 -117.20 -43.65 -34.59
C ASN A 23 -118.52 -43.07 -35.12
N SER A 24 -119.65 -43.59 -34.66
CA SER A 24 -121.00 -43.17 -35.09
C SER A 24 -121.40 -41.81 -34.49
N SER A 25 -120.51 -40.83 -34.62
CA SER A 25 -120.80 -39.44 -34.32
C SER A 25 -121.63 -38.89 -35.48
N THR A 26 -122.85 -38.48 -35.17
CA THR A 26 -123.71 -37.87 -36.16
C THR A 26 -123.57 -36.36 -36.08
N ILE A 27 -123.42 -35.70 -37.22
CA ILE A 27 -123.33 -34.24 -37.32
C ILE A 27 -124.66 -33.70 -37.89
N PRO A 28 -125.23 -32.61 -37.33
CA PRO A 28 -126.48 -32.05 -37.83
C PRO A 28 -126.26 -31.39 -39.20
N ILE A 29 -127.14 -31.70 -40.14
CA ILE A 29 -127.27 -31.01 -41.42
C ILE A 29 -128.56 -30.19 -41.42
N LYS A 30 -128.45 -28.90 -41.76
CA LYS A 30 -129.58 -27.99 -41.90
C LYS A 30 -129.61 -27.36 -43.29
N ARG A 31 -130.70 -27.53 -44.02
CA ARG A 31 -131.02 -26.78 -45.25
C ARG A 31 -131.36 -25.34 -44.88
N ILE A 32 -130.64 -24.40 -45.48
CA ILE A 32 -130.76 -22.96 -45.19
C ILE A 32 -131.67 -22.30 -46.20
N ARG A 33 -131.30 -22.32 -47.49
CA ARG A 33 -132.10 -21.75 -48.58
C ARG A 33 -131.84 -22.50 -49.87
N LYS A 34 -132.83 -22.50 -50.77
CA LYS A 34 -132.73 -23.14 -52.07
C LYS A 34 -132.18 -22.13 -53.09
N ILE A 35 -131.16 -22.53 -53.84
CA ILE A 35 -130.54 -21.73 -54.90
C ILE A 35 -130.61 -22.48 -56.22
N LYS A 36 -130.68 -21.73 -57.33
CA LYS A 36 -130.66 -22.31 -58.67
C LYS A 36 -129.24 -22.34 -59.20
N TYR A 37 -128.92 -23.39 -59.94
CA TYR A 37 -127.68 -23.42 -60.70
C TYR A 37 -127.75 -22.37 -61.82
N PRO A 38 -126.62 -21.81 -62.26
CA PRO A 38 -126.55 -21.03 -63.50
C PRO A 38 -127.24 -21.80 -64.64
N SER A 39 -128.11 -21.12 -65.41
CA SER A 39 -128.98 -21.76 -66.39
C SER A 39 -128.23 -22.61 -67.44
N ALA A 40 -126.99 -22.26 -67.75
CA ALA A 40 -126.13 -22.99 -68.67
C ALA A 40 -125.68 -24.38 -68.13
N LEU A 41 -125.69 -24.60 -66.80
CA LEU A 41 -125.44 -25.92 -66.20
C LEU A 41 -126.72 -26.79 -66.15
N GLY A 42 -127.85 -26.28 -66.62
CA GLY A 42 -129.17 -26.93 -66.59
C GLY A 42 -130.13 -26.29 -65.59
N ASN A 43 -131.43 -26.58 -65.71
CA ASN A 43 -132.48 -26.00 -64.85
C ASN A 43 -132.57 -26.74 -63.50
N TYR A 44 -131.44 -26.86 -62.81
CA TYR A 44 -131.32 -27.54 -61.52
C TYR A 44 -131.35 -26.56 -60.34
N SER A 45 -131.61 -27.07 -59.14
CA SER A 45 -131.52 -26.29 -57.90
C SER A 45 -130.97 -27.15 -56.76
N THR A 46 -130.12 -26.58 -55.91
CA THR A 46 -129.58 -27.22 -54.70
C THR A 46 -129.98 -26.45 -53.45
N TRP A 47 -129.80 -27.04 -52.28
CA TRP A 47 -129.88 -26.32 -51.01
C TRP A 47 -128.49 -25.92 -50.53
N VAL A 48 -128.38 -24.68 -50.07
CA VAL A 48 -127.27 -24.29 -49.20
C VAL A 48 -127.47 -25.01 -47.87
N THR A 49 -126.46 -25.75 -47.44
CA THR A 49 -126.51 -26.54 -46.19
C THR A 49 -125.48 -26.06 -45.19
N GLU A 50 -125.81 -26.14 -43.91
CA GLU A 50 -124.91 -25.89 -42.79
C GLU A 50 -124.65 -27.20 -42.05
N ILE A 51 -123.38 -27.44 -41.69
CA ILE A 51 -122.86 -28.63 -41.03
C ILE A 51 -121.93 -28.17 -39.90
N ASN A 52 -122.41 -28.30 -38.65
CA ASN A 52 -121.67 -27.91 -37.43
C ASN A 52 -121.10 -26.48 -37.48
N GLY A 53 -121.92 -25.52 -37.90
CA GLY A 53 -121.53 -24.10 -38.04
C GLY A 53 -120.70 -23.78 -39.29
N ASN A 54 -120.23 -24.80 -40.01
CA ASN A 54 -119.52 -24.64 -41.28
C ASN A 54 -120.45 -24.86 -42.47
N ILE A 55 -120.08 -24.37 -43.63
CA ILE A 55 -120.85 -24.58 -44.86
C ILE A 55 -120.67 -26.02 -45.35
N GLY A 56 -121.78 -26.66 -45.74
CA GLY A 56 -121.82 -27.99 -46.31
C GLY A 56 -121.89 -27.98 -47.83
N TYR A 57 -121.05 -28.77 -48.49
CA TYR A 57 -120.95 -28.86 -49.95
C TYR A 57 -121.44 -30.20 -50.48
N CYS A 58 -121.98 -30.26 -51.70
CA CYS A 58 -122.31 -31.55 -52.31
C CYS A 58 -121.02 -32.28 -52.66
N LEU A 59 -120.98 -33.57 -52.37
CA LEU A 59 -119.91 -34.46 -52.81
C LEU A 59 -120.37 -35.46 -53.90
N GLU A 60 -121.66 -35.51 -54.23
CA GLU A 60 -122.27 -36.40 -55.24
C GLU A 60 -123.42 -35.69 -56.00
N ALA A 61 -123.08 -34.91 -57.03
CA ALA A 61 -123.99 -33.96 -57.69
C ALA A 61 -125.27 -34.57 -58.28
N SER A 62 -125.29 -35.86 -58.62
CA SER A 62 -126.44 -36.53 -59.24
C SER A 62 -127.53 -36.96 -58.27
N LYS A 63 -127.31 -36.83 -56.96
CA LYS A 63 -128.28 -37.22 -55.93
C LYS A 63 -128.98 -35.99 -55.34
N ASN A 64 -130.12 -36.22 -54.70
CA ASN A 64 -130.87 -35.12 -54.09
C ASN A 64 -130.13 -34.60 -52.85
N THR A 65 -130.21 -33.29 -52.57
CA THR A 65 -129.72 -32.79 -51.28
C THR A 65 -130.45 -33.52 -50.13
N PRO A 66 -129.78 -33.98 -49.06
CA PRO A 66 -130.44 -34.62 -47.91
C PRO A 66 -131.43 -33.68 -47.21
N VAL A 67 -132.46 -34.25 -46.56
CA VAL A 67 -133.35 -33.48 -45.67
C VAL A 67 -132.65 -33.15 -44.34
N ASN A 68 -133.18 -32.21 -43.56
CA ASN A 68 -132.59 -31.86 -42.26
C ASN A 68 -132.55 -33.09 -41.34
N GLY A 69 -131.42 -33.32 -40.67
CA GLY A 69 -131.23 -34.48 -39.83
C GLY A 69 -129.79 -34.61 -39.34
N ASN A 70 -129.54 -35.62 -38.50
CA ASN A 70 -128.21 -35.96 -38.00
C ASN A 70 -127.66 -37.13 -38.80
N TYR A 71 -126.47 -36.98 -39.38
CA TYR A 71 -125.88 -37.96 -40.29
C TYR A 71 -124.47 -38.32 -39.88
N VAL A 72 -124.07 -39.58 -40.12
CA VAL A 72 -122.72 -40.05 -39.83
C VAL A 72 -121.72 -39.35 -40.74
N TYR A 73 -120.58 -38.93 -40.21
CA TYR A 73 -119.49 -38.37 -41.00
C TYR A 73 -118.21 -39.20 -40.90
N ASN A 74 -117.38 -39.13 -41.94
CA ASN A 74 -116.05 -39.70 -42.01
C ASN A 74 -115.03 -38.58 -42.28
N GLU A 75 -113.85 -38.70 -41.69
CA GLU A 75 -112.71 -37.86 -42.02
C GLU A 75 -111.95 -38.46 -43.20
N ILE A 76 -111.54 -37.62 -44.15
CA ILE A 76 -110.85 -38.05 -45.37
C ILE A 76 -109.39 -37.62 -45.26
N ILE A 77 -108.49 -38.58 -45.05
CA ILE A 77 -107.10 -38.26 -44.71
C ILE A 77 -106.22 -38.11 -45.97
N ASN A 78 -106.63 -38.67 -47.12
CA ASN A 78 -105.80 -38.79 -48.33
C ASN A 78 -106.40 -38.08 -49.56
N ASN A 79 -107.10 -36.96 -49.36
CA ASN A 79 -107.63 -36.18 -50.47
C ASN A 79 -107.25 -34.70 -50.30
N GLU A 80 -106.01 -34.39 -50.68
CA GLU A 80 -105.46 -33.03 -50.57
C GLU A 80 -106.27 -32.03 -51.39
N ASN A 81 -106.73 -32.39 -52.59
CA ASN A 81 -107.49 -31.46 -53.42
C ASN A 81 -108.88 -31.18 -52.84
N LEU A 82 -109.52 -32.17 -52.19
CA LEU A 82 -110.73 -31.92 -51.43
C LEU A 82 -110.46 -31.06 -50.18
N LEU A 83 -109.35 -31.31 -49.46
CA LEU A 83 -108.95 -30.45 -48.33
C LEU A 83 -108.76 -29.01 -48.79
N LYS A 84 -107.98 -28.79 -49.85
CA LYS A 84 -107.75 -27.48 -50.46
C LYS A 84 -109.06 -26.86 -50.95
N THR A 85 -109.95 -27.64 -51.57
CA THR A 85 -111.27 -27.15 -52.01
C THR A 85 -112.10 -26.65 -50.84
N LEU A 86 -112.15 -27.38 -49.72
CA LEU A 86 -112.92 -26.98 -48.55
C LEU A 86 -112.22 -25.89 -47.72
N TYR A 87 -110.89 -25.79 -47.84
CA TYR A 87 -110.09 -24.79 -47.13
C TYR A 87 -110.11 -23.42 -47.83
N TYR A 88 -109.95 -23.41 -49.16
CA TYR A 88 -109.87 -22.22 -50.00
C TYR A 88 -111.16 -21.91 -50.78
N GLY A 89 -112.11 -22.84 -50.88
CA GLY A 89 -113.41 -22.60 -51.51
C GLY A 89 -114.30 -21.69 -50.67
N CYS A 90 -115.51 -21.43 -51.19
CA CYS A 90 -116.49 -20.55 -50.56
C CYS A 90 -116.65 -20.93 -49.07
N GLY A 91 -116.64 -19.97 -48.15
CA GLY A 91 -116.79 -20.18 -46.70
C GLY A 91 -115.75 -21.05 -45.98
N GLY A 92 -114.61 -21.38 -46.60
CA GLY A 92 -113.48 -22.07 -45.94
C GLY A 92 -112.58 -21.13 -45.11
N PRO A 93 -111.66 -21.65 -44.25
CA PRO A 93 -110.78 -20.84 -43.40
C PRO A 93 -109.89 -19.84 -44.15
N ALA A 94 -109.59 -20.11 -45.42
CA ALA A 94 -108.88 -19.20 -46.31
C ALA A 94 -109.64 -19.04 -47.63
N ASP A 95 -110.97 -18.87 -47.59
CA ASP A 95 -111.82 -18.64 -48.77
C ASP A 95 -111.25 -17.56 -49.69
N ILE A 96 -110.97 -17.94 -50.94
CA ILE A 96 -110.45 -17.05 -51.99
C ILE A 96 -111.44 -16.77 -53.11
N ILE A 97 -112.60 -17.45 -53.14
CA ILE A 97 -113.50 -17.43 -54.29
C ILE A 97 -114.76 -16.61 -54.03
N SER A 98 -115.37 -16.70 -52.84
CA SER A 98 -116.51 -15.84 -52.51
C SER A 98 -116.05 -14.44 -52.07
N THR A 99 -114.77 -14.31 -51.74
CA THR A 99 -114.08 -13.10 -51.31
C THR A 99 -113.32 -12.40 -52.45
N ASP A 100 -113.39 -12.92 -53.68
CA ASP A 100 -112.68 -12.37 -54.84
C ASP A 100 -113.23 -11.01 -55.33
N GLY A 101 -114.39 -10.60 -54.79
CA GLY A 101 -115.11 -9.37 -55.15
C GLY A 101 -115.78 -9.38 -56.52
N LYS A 102 -115.74 -10.51 -57.25
CA LYS A 102 -116.22 -10.66 -58.64
C LYS A 102 -117.31 -11.72 -58.78
N THR A 103 -117.17 -12.83 -58.07
CA THR A 103 -118.06 -13.99 -58.19
C THR A 103 -119.19 -13.85 -57.17
N PRO A 104 -120.47 -13.73 -57.60
CA PRO A 104 -121.60 -13.68 -56.67
C PRO A 104 -121.59 -14.88 -55.73
N TRP A 105 -121.92 -14.68 -54.46
CA TRP A 105 -121.78 -15.73 -53.44
C TRP A 105 -122.51 -17.03 -53.78
N ASP A 106 -123.74 -16.95 -54.33
CA ASP A 106 -124.49 -18.13 -54.79
C ASP A 106 -123.74 -18.88 -55.89
N GLU A 107 -123.06 -18.15 -56.77
CA GLU A 107 -122.25 -18.70 -57.85
C GLU A 107 -120.96 -19.34 -57.31
N ALA A 108 -120.26 -18.68 -56.38
CA ALA A 108 -119.06 -19.20 -55.71
C ALA A 108 -119.34 -20.44 -54.85
N TYR A 109 -120.50 -20.45 -54.16
CA TYR A 109 -120.99 -21.61 -53.44
C TYR A 109 -121.23 -22.75 -54.42
N VAL A 110 -121.97 -22.53 -55.52
CA VAL A 110 -122.23 -23.59 -56.52
C VAL A 110 -120.92 -24.09 -57.15
N LEU A 111 -119.95 -23.22 -57.45
CA LEU A 111 -118.62 -23.62 -57.92
C LEU A 111 -117.92 -24.52 -56.91
N THR A 112 -117.87 -24.13 -55.63
CA THR A 112 -117.26 -24.95 -54.56
C THR A 112 -118.02 -26.27 -54.36
N HIS A 113 -119.35 -26.23 -54.50
CA HIS A 113 -120.25 -27.39 -54.41
C HIS A 113 -119.99 -28.38 -55.55
N VAL A 114 -119.73 -27.89 -56.77
CA VAL A 114 -119.38 -28.69 -57.94
C VAL A 114 -117.94 -29.21 -57.83
N ALA A 115 -117.00 -28.38 -57.36
CA ALA A 115 -115.61 -28.73 -57.16
C ALA A 115 -115.44 -29.83 -56.10
N ALA A 116 -116.17 -29.72 -54.98
CA ALA A 116 -116.14 -30.71 -53.91
C ALA A 116 -116.71 -32.05 -54.39
N SER A 117 -117.79 -32.02 -55.18
CA SER A 117 -118.32 -33.22 -55.85
C SER A 117 -117.31 -33.84 -56.83
N TYR A 118 -116.66 -33.02 -57.65
CA TYR A 118 -115.63 -33.47 -58.57
C TYR A 118 -114.46 -34.14 -57.84
N TYR A 119 -113.92 -33.54 -56.79
CA TYR A 119 -112.77 -34.07 -56.07
C TYR A 119 -113.07 -35.24 -55.15
N TYR A 120 -114.32 -35.40 -54.72
CA TYR A 120 -114.71 -36.52 -53.88
C TYR A 120 -115.16 -37.74 -54.71
N SER A 121 -116.11 -37.57 -55.63
CA SER A 121 -116.72 -38.68 -56.39
C SER A 121 -116.50 -38.62 -57.89
N GLY A 122 -116.07 -37.48 -58.44
CA GLY A 122 -116.01 -37.23 -59.88
C GLY A 122 -117.38 -36.95 -60.51
N ASP A 123 -118.46 -36.92 -59.72
CA ASP A 123 -119.82 -36.72 -60.20
C ASP A 123 -120.10 -35.24 -60.51
N LEU A 124 -120.48 -34.96 -61.76
CA LEU A 124 -120.85 -33.63 -62.28
C LEU A 124 -122.28 -33.61 -62.86
N HIS A 125 -123.09 -34.64 -62.62
CA HIS A 125 -124.46 -34.78 -63.13
C HIS A 125 -124.61 -34.63 -64.66
N GLY A 126 -123.67 -35.23 -65.40
CA GLY A 126 -123.69 -35.24 -66.88
C GLY A 126 -123.31 -33.92 -67.54
N VAL A 127 -122.89 -32.90 -66.78
CA VAL A 127 -122.49 -31.60 -67.32
C VAL A 127 -121.04 -31.61 -67.79
N ASP A 128 -120.81 -31.22 -69.05
CA ASP A 128 -119.46 -30.98 -69.59
C ASP A 128 -118.96 -29.59 -69.15
N LEU A 129 -118.50 -29.50 -67.90
CA LEU A 129 -118.10 -28.25 -67.28
C LEU A 129 -116.96 -27.55 -68.06
N LYS A 130 -116.07 -28.32 -68.70
CA LYS A 130 -114.94 -27.78 -69.48
C LYS A 130 -115.38 -26.90 -70.62
N HIS A 131 -116.46 -27.29 -71.31
CA HIS A 131 -116.98 -26.54 -72.44
C HIS A 131 -118.00 -25.48 -72.01
N VAL A 132 -118.85 -25.80 -71.03
CA VAL A 132 -119.96 -24.92 -70.62
C VAL A 132 -119.48 -23.76 -69.72
N TYR A 133 -118.53 -24.02 -68.81
CA TYR A 133 -117.92 -23.02 -67.93
C TYR A 133 -116.40 -23.24 -67.81
N PRO A 134 -115.61 -22.86 -68.85
CA PRO A 134 -114.16 -23.08 -68.86
C PRO A 134 -113.42 -22.46 -67.66
N GLY A 135 -113.90 -21.31 -67.16
CA GLY A 135 -113.33 -20.65 -65.99
C GLY A 135 -113.49 -21.46 -64.70
N TRP A 136 -114.66 -22.07 -64.48
CA TRP A 136 -114.89 -22.94 -63.33
C TRP A 136 -114.07 -24.21 -63.44
N TRP A 137 -114.01 -24.80 -64.64
CA TRP A 137 -113.17 -25.96 -64.91
C TRP A 137 -111.70 -25.67 -64.59
N ASN A 138 -111.20 -24.49 -64.96
CA ASN A 138 -109.83 -24.08 -64.67
C ASN A 138 -109.58 -23.87 -63.17
N TRP A 139 -110.52 -23.23 -62.47
CA TRP A 139 -110.42 -23.04 -61.02
C TRP A 139 -110.39 -24.39 -60.28
N ILE A 140 -111.27 -25.31 -60.67
CA ILE A 140 -111.29 -26.67 -60.13
C ILE A 140 -109.97 -27.34 -60.45
N THR A 141 -109.61 -27.54 -61.73
CA THR A 141 -108.53 -28.46 -62.14
C THR A 141 -107.11 -27.89 -62.08
N GLN A 142 -106.93 -26.57 -61.97
CA GLN A 142 -105.60 -25.95 -61.90
C GLN A 142 -105.40 -25.08 -60.67
N THR A 143 -106.36 -24.21 -60.32
CA THR A 143 -106.15 -23.28 -59.20
C THR A 143 -106.10 -24.02 -57.86
N ILE A 144 -107.09 -24.88 -57.56
CA ILE A 144 -107.14 -25.60 -56.29
C ILE A 144 -105.95 -26.55 -56.07
N PRO A 145 -105.53 -27.41 -57.03
CA PRO A 145 -104.40 -28.32 -56.82
C PRO A 145 -103.08 -27.63 -56.52
N ASN A 146 -102.86 -26.42 -57.07
CA ASN A 146 -101.64 -25.65 -56.90
C ASN A 146 -101.58 -24.84 -55.59
N MET A 147 -102.66 -24.81 -54.79
CA MET A 147 -102.61 -24.17 -53.48
C MET A 147 -101.75 -24.99 -52.49
N PRO A 148 -101.00 -24.35 -51.58
CA PRO A 148 -100.24 -25.04 -50.55
C PRO A 148 -101.11 -25.95 -49.68
N THR A 149 -100.56 -27.08 -49.23
CA THR A 149 -101.21 -27.90 -48.21
C THR A 149 -100.98 -27.24 -46.84
N PRO A 150 -102.02 -26.93 -46.06
CA PRO A 150 -101.86 -26.28 -44.74
C PRO A 150 -101.03 -27.12 -43.74
N THR A 151 -99.98 -26.56 -43.13
CA THR A 151 -99.11 -27.21 -42.09
C THR A 151 -98.70 -26.25 -40.96
N THR A 152 -98.11 -26.78 -39.86
CA THR A 152 -97.57 -26.04 -38.69
C THR A 152 -96.07 -26.36 -38.46
N GLU A 153 -95.25 -25.39 -38.01
CA GLU A 153 -93.80 -25.57 -37.75
C GLU A 153 -93.52 -26.33 -36.43
N PHE A 154 -92.47 -27.17 -36.42
CA PHE A 154 -92.04 -27.98 -35.26
C PHE A 154 -90.58 -28.49 -35.42
N ASN A 155 -89.56 -27.71 -35.05
CA ASN A 155 -88.12 -28.07 -35.13
C ASN A 155 -87.22 -27.23 -34.20
N PHE A 156 -85.94 -27.59 -34.02
CA PHE A 156 -84.93 -26.71 -33.40
C PHE A 156 -84.18 -25.89 -34.46
N SER A 157 -83.69 -24.70 -34.07
CA SER A 157 -82.81 -23.89 -34.92
C SER A 157 -81.50 -24.61 -35.29
N GLU A 158 -81.01 -25.49 -34.41
CA GLU A 158 -79.91 -26.42 -34.66
C GLU A 158 -80.09 -27.65 -33.75
N SER A 159 -79.87 -28.85 -34.30
CA SER A 159 -80.06 -30.13 -33.59
C SER A 159 -78.76 -30.80 -33.15
N SER A 160 -77.59 -30.22 -33.50
CA SER A 160 -76.28 -30.76 -33.15
C SER A 160 -75.36 -29.69 -32.57
N LEU A 161 -75.16 -29.75 -31.25
CA LEU A 161 -74.41 -28.76 -30.49
C LEU A 161 -72.97 -29.18 -30.24
N THR A 162 -72.04 -28.22 -30.13
CA THR A 162 -70.65 -28.49 -29.73
C THR A 162 -70.28 -27.59 -28.57
N ALA A 163 -69.78 -28.17 -27.48
CA ALA A 163 -69.37 -27.43 -26.31
C ALA A 163 -67.98 -26.80 -26.51
N TYR A 164 -67.79 -25.60 -25.96
CA TYR A 164 -66.51 -24.91 -25.85
C TYR A 164 -66.26 -24.53 -24.39
N TYR A 165 -65.02 -24.16 -24.07
CA TYR A 165 -64.64 -23.73 -22.72
C TYR A 165 -65.19 -22.32 -22.42
N ASP A 166 -66.05 -22.20 -21.42
CA ASP A 166 -66.55 -20.91 -20.93
C ASP A 166 -65.65 -20.40 -19.80
N LYS A 167 -64.69 -19.53 -20.17
CA LYS A 167 -63.73 -18.93 -19.25
C LYS A 167 -64.34 -18.17 -18.07
N ASN A 168 -65.58 -17.71 -18.19
CA ASN A 168 -66.21 -16.93 -17.12
C ASN A 168 -66.74 -17.80 -15.98
N ASN A 169 -67.09 -19.05 -16.30
CA ASN A 169 -67.74 -19.98 -15.38
C ASN A 169 -66.88 -21.24 -15.12
N ASN A 170 -65.73 -21.37 -15.78
CA ASN A 170 -64.84 -22.53 -15.72
C ASN A 170 -65.57 -23.86 -16.01
N GLU A 171 -66.40 -23.85 -17.06
CA GLU A 171 -67.25 -24.97 -17.44
C GLU A 171 -67.22 -25.19 -18.97
N GLN A 172 -67.84 -26.26 -19.44
CA GLN A 172 -68.08 -26.49 -20.87
C GLN A 172 -69.53 -26.10 -21.23
N ARG A 173 -69.68 -25.38 -22.34
CA ARG A 173 -70.96 -24.75 -22.72
C ARG A 173 -71.21 -24.82 -24.22
N THR A 174 -72.46 -25.05 -24.63
CA THR A 174 -72.87 -25.06 -26.05
C THR A 174 -73.27 -23.67 -26.57
N GLN A 175 -73.43 -23.56 -27.89
CA GLN A 175 -74.13 -22.43 -28.49
C GLN A 175 -75.60 -22.33 -28.05
N LYS A 176 -76.21 -21.16 -28.29
CA LYS A 176 -77.63 -20.88 -28.01
C LYS A 176 -78.49 -21.36 -29.18
N ILE A 177 -79.64 -21.98 -28.90
CA ILE A 177 -80.61 -22.47 -29.89
C ILE A 177 -82.05 -22.16 -29.49
N THR A 178 -82.98 -22.24 -30.44
CA THR A 178 -84.42 -21.95 -30.25
C THR A 178 -85.29 -23.12 -30.69
N PHE A 179 -86.40 -23.37 -29.98
CA PHE A 179 -87.43 -24.32 -30.41
C PHE A 179 -88.50 -23.61 -31.26
N ASN A 180 -88.52 -23.88 -32.57
CA ASN A 180 -89.41 -23.26 -33.56
C ASN A 180 -90.77 -23.98 -33.59
N SER A 181 -91.74 -23.42 -32.87
CA SER A 181 -93.15 -23.82 -32.88
C SER A 181 -94.03 -22.69 -32.32
N VAL A 182 -95.36 -22.81 -32.41
CA VAL A 182 -96.31 -21.92 -31.72
C VAL A 182 -96.17 -22.05 -30.20
N SER A 183 -96.34 -20.96 -29.47
CA SER A 183 -96.09 -20.89 -28.02
C SER A 183 -96.97 -21.81 -27.16
N ALA A 184 -98.10 -22.27 -27.69
CA ALA A 184 -98.97 -23.24 -27.04
C ALA A 184 -98.40 -24.68 -27.08
N GLN A 185 -97.43 -24.96 -27.95
CA GLN A 185 -96.78 -26.27 -28.03
C GLN A 185 -95.54 -26.33 -27.14
N SER A 186 -95.32 -27.49 -26.54
CA SER A 186 -94.18 -27.74 -25.67
C SER A 186 -93.59 -29.12 -25.95
N ILE A 187 -92.29 -29.24 -25.65
CA ILE A 187 -91.51 -30.46 -25.71
C ILE A 187 -90.78 -30.68 -24.39
N ASN A 188 -90.42 -31.92 -24.09
CA ASN A 188 -89.63 -32.26 -22.91
C ASN A 188 -88.27 -32.82 -23.34
N ILE A 189 -87.18 -32.17 -22.93
CA ILE A 189 -85.81 -32.51 -23.33
C ILE A 189 -85.14 -33.28 -22.18
N PRO A 190 -84.80 -34.57 -22.36
CA PRO A 190 -84.20 -35.39 -21.31
C PRO A 190 -82.68 -35.19 -21.22
N LEU A 191 -82.22 -34.21 -20.46
CA LEU A 191 -80.79 -33.91 -20.29
C LEU A 191 -80.06 -35.04 -19.57
N GLN A 192 -78.81 -35.29 -19.97
CA GLN A 192 -77.91 -36.17 -19.25
C GLN A 192 -77.54 -35.62 -17.86
N ASN A 193 -77.12 -36.50 -16.96
CA ASN A 193 -76.69 -36.11 -15.62
C ASN A 193 -75.50 -35.15 -15.66
N GLY A 194 -75.52 -34.09 -14.86
CA GLY A 194 -74.50 -33.05 -14.84
C GLY A 194 -74.65 -31.96 -15.90
N VAL A 195 -75.67 -32.03 -16.78
CA VAL A 195 -76.00 -30.96 -17.73
C VAL A 195 -77.14 -30.09 -17.22
N THR A 196 -76.94 -28.79 -17.36
CA THR A 196 -77.94 -27.76 -17.09
C THR A 196 -78.38 -27.12 -18.40
N LEU A 197 -79.69 -27.03 -18.62
CA LEU A 197 -80.27 -26.21 -19.69
C LEU A 197 -80.59 -24.83 -19.11
N HIS A 198 -80.00 -23.81 -19.72
CA HIS A 198 -80.20 -22.41 -19.36
C HIS A 198 -81.15 -21.78 -20.37
N ASN A 199 -82.42 -21.65 -19.99
CA ASN A 199 -83.46 -21.05 -20.81
C ASN A 199 -83.41 -19.53 -20.67
N LEU A 200 -82.98 -18.86 -21.74
CA LEU A 200 -82.78 -17.41 -21.80
C LEU A 200 -84.11 -16.66 -21.91
N THR A 201 -85.12 -17.26 -22.53
CA THR A 201 -86.45 -16.65 -22.67
C THR A 201 -87.18 -16.62 -21.33
N LYS A 202 -87.08 -17.70 -20.55
CA LYS A 202 -87.71 -17.82 -19.23
C LYS A 202 -86.83 -17.36 -18.07
N GLY A 203 -85.52 -17.23 -18.27
CA GLY A 203 -84.54 -16.95 -17.22
C GLY A 203 -84.39 -18.08 -16.20
N THR A 204 -84.51 -19.33 -16.64
CA THR A 204 -84.50 -20.53 -15.78
C THR A 204 -83.32 -21.44 -16.10
N ASN A 205 -82.79 -22.12 -15.07
CA ASN A 205 -81.70 -23.08 -15.18
C ASN A 205 -82.18 -24.41 -14.62
N GLU A 206 -82.30 -25.42 -15.46
CA GLU A 206 -82.99 -26.66 -15.14
C GLU A 206 -82.14 -27.87 -15.53
N THR A 207 -82.30 -28.98 -14.80
CA THR A 207 -81.59 -30.25 -15.00
C THR A 207 -82.57 -31.40 -15.10
N GLY A 208 -82.17 -32.53 -15.70
CA GLY A 208 -83.05 -33.68 -15.87
C GLY A 208 -83.98 -33.53 -17.07
N ASN A 209 -85.29 -33.72 -16.92
CA ASN A 209 -86.23 -33.61 -18.03
C ASN A 209 -86.85 -32.20 -18.07
N VAL A 210 -86.46 -31.39 -19.05
CA VAL A 210 -86.75 -29.95 -19.08
C VAL A 210 -87.79 -29.60 -20.14
N THR A 211 -88.84 -28.89 -19.74
CA THR A 211 -89.93 -28.49 -20.63
C THR A 211 -89.63 -27.17 -21.35
N VAL A 212 -89.57 -27.22 -22.68
CA VAL A 212 -89.30 -26.08 -23.57
C VAL A 212 -90.53 -25.78 -24.41
N ASN A 213 -90.95 -24.51 -24.46
CA ASN A 213 -92.11 -24.07 -25.23
C ASN A 213 -91.71 -23.51 -26.60
N GLY A 214 -92.63 -23.52 -27.57
CA GLY A 214 -92.41 -22.89 -28.87
C GLY A 214 -91.99 -21.42 -28.71
N GLY A 215 -90.83 -21.06 -29.26
CA GLY A 215 -90.20 -19.74 -29.16
C GLY A 215 -89.12 -19.59 -28.07
N ASP A 216 -88.96 -20.58 -27.17
CA ASP A 216 -87.92 -20.52 -26.13
C ASP A 216 -86.51 -20.65 -26.73
N THR A 217 -85.58 -19.83 -26.24
CA THR A 217 -84.15 -19.86 -26.59
C THR A 217 -83.33 -20.32 -25.39
N PHE A 218 -82.42 -21.28 -25.58
CA PHE A 218 -81.63 -21.88 -24.49
C PHE A 218 -80.24 -22.35 -24.94
N TYR A 219 -79.37 -22.69 -23.98
CA TYR A 219 -78.10 -23.40 -24.21
C TYR A 219 -77.87 -24.44 -23.12
N LEU A 220 -76.93 -25.36 -23.34
CA LEU A 220 -76.54 -26.38 -22.36
C LEU A 220 -75.15 -26.06 -21.77
N SER A 221 -74.95 -26.34 -20.47
CA SER A 221 -73.62 -26.33 -19.85
C SER A 221 -73.41 -27.51 -18.90
N ALA A 222 -72.15 -27.82 -18.62
CA ALA A 222 -71.74 -28.81 -17.63
C ALA A 222 -70.31 -28.53 -17.13
N PRO A 223 -69.91 -29.03 -15.94
CA PRO A 223 -68.52 -28.90 -15.49
C PRO A 223 -67.55 -29.67 -16.40
N LEU A 224 -66.28 -29.24 -16.42
CA LEU A 224 -65.21 -29.90 -17.19
C LEU A 224 -64.98 -31.34 -16.70
N GLY A 225 -64.88 -32.28 -17.64
CA GLY A 225 -64.57 -33.69 -17.38
C GLY A 225 -65.69 -34.52 -16.73
N ILE A 226 -66.79 -33.90 -16.27
CA ILE A 226 -67.95 -34.60 -15.70
C ILE A 226 -68.79 -35.29 -16.78
N VAL A 227 -69.04 -34.57 -17.87
CA VAL A 227 -69.69 -35.13 -19.05
C VAL A 227 -68.69 -35.22 -20.18
N LYS A 228 -68.71 -36.37 -20.84
CA LYS A 228 -67.78 -36.73 -21.91
C LYS A 228 -68.58 -37.20 -23.12
N ASP A 229 -67.93 -37.16 -24.29
CA ASP A 229 -68.46 -37.67 -25.56
C ASP A 229 -69.74 -36.97 -26.04
N THR A 230 -70.47 -37.61 -26.94
CA THR A 230 -71.69 -37.07 -27.56
C THR A 230 -72.94 -37.57 -26.83
N TRP A 231 -73.80 -36.63 -26.44
CA TRP A 231 -75.14 -36.89 -25.93
C TRP A 231 -76.17 -36.84 -27.07
N LEU A 232 -77.17 -37.73 -27.00
CA LEU A 232 -78.32 -37.81 -27.90
C LEU A 232 -79.61 -37.81 -27.06
N SER A 233 -80.57 -36.97 -27.40
CA SER A 233 -81.86 -36.90 -26.69
C SER A 233 -82.80 -38.07 -26.99
N GLY A 234 -82.62 -38.71 -28.15
CA GLY A 234 -83.64 -39.55 -28.79
C GLY A 234 -84.83 -38.74 -29.32
N ASP A 235 -85.84 -39.43 -29.84
CA ASP A 235 -87.08 -38.85 -30.36
C ASP A 235 -87.86 -38.06 -29.31
N ILE A 236 -87.99 -36.75 -29.51
CA ILE A 236 -88.77 -35.84 -28.68
C ILE A 236 -90.11 -35.56 -29.36
N SER A 237 -91.21 -35.93 -28.70
CA SER A 237 -92.58 -35.63 -29.12
C SER A 237 -93.14 -34.40 -28.42
N GLY A 238 -93.95 -33.61 -29.13
CA GLY A 238 -94.62 -32.43 -28.57
C GLY A 238 -96.06 -32.68 -28.12
N THR A 239 -96.56 -31.87 -27.20
CA THR A 239 -97.98 -31.88 -26.77
C THR A 239 -98.80 -30.85 -27.55
N GLY A 240 -100.04 -31.19 -27.93
CA GLY A 240 -100.97 -30.25 -28.58
C GLY A 240 -100.75 -30.04 -30.09
N LYS A 241 -100.20 -31.05 -30.78
CA LYS A 241 -99.91 -31.00 -32.22
C LYS A 241 -101.19 -31.26 -33.04
N THR A 242 -101.65 -30.32 -33.88
CA THR A 242 -102.82 -30.54 -34.76
C THR A 242 -102.61 -30.09 -36.21
N TYR A 243 -103.31 -30.71 -37.17
CA TYR A 243 -103.37 -30.41 -38.62
C TYR A 243 -104.82 -30.43 -39.18
N PHE A 244 -105.07 -29.86 -40.37
CA PHE A 244 -106.41 -29.75 -40.99
C PHE A 244 -106.82 -30.98 -41.83
N ALA A 245 -108.11 -31.38 -41.84
CA ALA A 245 -108.64 -32.51 -42.62
C ALA A 245 -110.08 -32.30 -43.18
N PRO A 246 -110.43 -32.81 -44.39
CA PRO A 246 -111.78 -32.79 -44.93
C PRO A 246 -112.71 -33.85 -44.30
N LEU A 247 -114.00 -33.53 -44.22
CA LEU A 247 -115.09 -34.35 -43.66
C LEU A 247 -116.12 -34.67 -44.74
N ALA A 248 -116.53 -35.94 -44.87
CA ALA A 248 -117.66 -36.38 -45.69
C ALA A 248 -118.80 -36.92 -44.81
N ILE A 249 -119.96 -36.29 -44.93
CA ILE A 249 -121.18 -36.57 -44.18
C ILE A 249 -122.09 -37.47 -45.03
N MET A 250 -122.14 -38.74 -44.65
CA MET A 250 -122.77 -39.84 -45.37
C MET A 250 -124.29 -39.86 -45.11
N CYS A 251 -125.08 -39.44 -46.09
CA CYS A 251 -126.52 -39.27 -45.90
C CYS A 251 -127.37 -40.49 -46.31
N GLY A 252 -126.86 -41.33 -47.22
CA GLY A 252 -127.48 -42.59 -47.64
C GLY A 252 -128.70 -42.46 -48.59
N GLY A 253 -129.05 -43.57 -49.26
CA GLY A 253 -130.21 -43.67 -50.16
C GLY A 253 -130.10 -42.82 -51.44
N ASN A 254 -131.19 -42.14 -51.81
CA ASN A 254 -131.24 -41.22 -52.96
C ASN A 254 -130.69 -39.81 -52.65
N TYR A 255 -130.02 -39.63 -51.50
CA TYR A 255 -129.44 -38.35 -51.08
C TYR A 255 -127.91 -38.30 -51.25
N GLN A 256 -127.39 -37.11 -51.59
CA GLN A 256 -125.96 -36.85 -51.78
C GLN A 256 -125.22 -36.85 -50.44
N THR A 257 -123.99 -37.37 -50.44
CA THR A 257 -122.99 -37.11 -49.39
C THR A 257 -122.65 -35.62 -49.39
N LEU A 258 -122.50 -35.01 -48.20
CA LEU A 258 -122.08 -33.62 -48.06
C LEU A 258 -120.64 -33.50 -47.52
N GLY A 259 -119.94 -32.41 -47.81
CA GLY A 259 -118.55 -32.16 -47.41
C GLY A 259 -118.39 -30.93 -46.52
N SER A 260 -117.50 -31.00 -45.53
CA SER A 260 -117.06 -29.89 -44.66
C SER A 260 -115.62 -30.12 -44.14
N PHE A 261 -115.05 -29.35 -43.20
CA PHE A 261 -113.65 -29.52 -42.71
C PHE A 261 -113.53 -29.67 -41.16
N GLY A 262 -112.38 -30.18 -40.66
CA GLY A 262 -112.04 -30.40 -39.24
C GLY A 262 -110.52 -30.44 -38.92
N TRP A 263 -110.14 -30.82 -37.68
CA TRP A 263 -108.75 -30.83 -37.13
C TRP A 263 -108.34 -32.21 -36.58
N LYS A 264 -107.05 -32.59 -36.66
CA LYS A 264 -106.51 -33.88 -36.18
C LYS A 264 -105.09 -33.80 -35.60
N GLU A 265 -104.71 -34.74 -34.73
CA GLU A 265 -103.39 -34.83 -34.09
C GLU A 265 -102.23 -35.13 -35.07
N ASP A 266 -101.09 -34.43 -34.93
CA ASP A 266 -99.88 -34.56 -35.78
C ASP A 266 -98.78 -35.42 -35.11
N PRO A 267 -98.30 -36.51 -35.74
CA PRO A 267 -97.38 -37.47 -35.13
C PRO A 267 -95.87 -37.12 -35.17
N ARG A 268 -95.42 -36.00 -35.77
CA ARG A 268 -93.97 -35.69 -35.94
C ARG A 268 -93.15 -35.60 -34.63
N SER A 269 -91.90 -36.07 -34.64
CA SER A 269 -90.88 -35.95 -33.55
C SER A 269 -89.62 -35.18 -34.02
N ILE A 270 -88.79 -34.73 -33.09
CA ILE A 270 -87.50 -34.02 -33.31
C ILE A 270 -86.41 -34.54 -32.37
N GLU A 271 -85.13 -34.29 -32.68
CA GLU A 271 -84.00 -34.75 -31.84
C GLU A 271 -82.99 -33.61 -31.57
N LEU A 272 -82.25 -33.73 -30.47
CA LEU A 272 -81.16 -32.83 -30.08
C LEU A 272 -79.94 -33.64 -29.63
N SER A 273 -78.75 -33.17 -30.00
CA SER A 273 -77.48 -33.78 -29.62
C SER A 273 -76.45 -32.74 -29.19
N SER A 274 -75.48 -33.12 -28.35
CA SER A 274 -74.36 -32.26 -27.97
C SER A 274 -73.04 -33.02 -27.84
N ARG A 275 -71.95 -32.47 -28.37
CA ARG A 275 -70.58 -32.97 -28.19
C ARG A 275 -69.84 -32.17 -27.12
N TRP A 276 -69.40 -32.85 -26.07
CA TRP A 276 -68.66 -32.28 -24.94
C TRP A 276 -67.15 -32.23 -25.19
N LEU A 277 -66.43 -31.42 -24.40
CA LEU A 277 -64.98 -31.26 -24.53
C LEU A 277 -64.26 -32.55 -24.11
N ASP A 278 -63.25 -32.94 -24.89
CA ASP A 278 -62.30 -33.95 -24.47
C ASP A 278 -61.34 -33.34 -23.44
N VAL A 279 -61.03 -34.08 -22.37
CA VAL A 279 -60.15 -33.64 -21.29
C VAL A 279 -59.02 -34.65 -21.03
N GLY A 280 -57.91 -34.18 -20.48
CA GLY A 280 -56.78 -34.97 -20.00
C GLY A 280 -56.27 -34.46 -18.65
N SER A 281 -55.03 -34.79 -18.28
CA SER A 281 -54.45 -34.41 -16.99
C SER A 281 -52.95 -34.10 -17.07
N LEU A 282 -52.44 -33.33 -16.12
CA LEU A 282 -51.02 -33.01 -15.94
C LEU A 282 -50.55 -33.51 -14.58
N GLU A 283 -49.47 -34.29 -14.56
CA GLU A 283 -48.71 -34.59 -13.34
C GLU A 283 -47.29 -34.02 -13.47
N LEU A 284 -46.85 -33.28 -12.45
CA LEU A 284 -45.51 -32.73 -12.37
C LEU A 284 -44.81 -33.19 -11.10
N ARG A 285 -43.52 -33.56 -11.21
CA ARG A 285 -42.61 -33.80 -10.10
C ARG A 285 -41.52 -32.74 -10.06
N LYS A 286 -41.37 -32.07 -8.93
CA LYS A 286 -40.36 -31.05 -8.67
C LYS A 286 -39.24 -31.62 -7.81
N THR A 287 -38.03 -31.61 -8.33
CA THR A 287 -36.83 -32.12 -7.63
C THR A 287 -35.68 -31.13 -7.68
N ASN A 288 -34.66 -31.35 -6.84
CA ASN A 288 -33.34 -30.75 -7.00
C ASN A 288 -32.42 -31.67 -7.81
N ASP A 289 -31.21 -31.20 -8.12
CA ASP A 289 -30.18 -31.92 -8.89
C ASP A 289 -29.63 -33.17 -8.21
N VAL A 290 -29.83 -33.33 -6.90
CA VAL A 290 -29.53 -34.56 -6.14
C VAL A 290 -30.74 -35.49 -5.97
N GLY A 291 -31.90 -35.14 -6.56
CA GLY A 291 -33.09 -36.00 -6.63
C GLY A 291 -34.09 -35.85 -5.48
N ASN A 292 -33.87 -34.94 -4.53
CA ASN A 292 -34.81 -34.66 -3.44
C ASN A 292 -36.00 -33.84 -3.94
N PHE A 293 -37.18 -34.09 -3.39
CA PHE A 293 -38.39 -33.31 -3.68
C PHE A 293 -38.27 -31.87 -3.14
N ILE A 294 -38.85 -30.92 -3.88
CA ILE A 294 -38.88 -29.50 -3.52
C ILE A 294 -40.33 -29.03 -3.36
N ASP A 295 -40.68 -28.52 -2.19
CA ASP A 295 -42.01 -27.96 -1.88
C ASP A 295 -42.03 -26.43 -1.95
N GLY A 296 -43.18 -25.86 -2.31
CA GLY A 296 -43.39 -24.41 -2.32
C GLY A 296 -42.98 -23.70 -3.61
N ALA A 297 -42.48 -24.44 -4.61
CA ALA A 297 -42.32 -23.89 -5.97
C ALA A 297 -43.69 -23.54 -6.55
N GLU A 298 -43.77 -22.43 -7.28
CA GLU A 298 -45.02 -21.95 -7.89
C GLU A 298 -44.89 -22.00 -9.42
N PHE A 299 -45.95 -22.46 -10.09
CA PHE A 299 -46.06 -22.52 -11.54
C PHE A 299 -47.31 -21.77 -12.02
N SER A 300 -47.25 -21.18 -13.21
CA SER A 300 -48.41 -20.74 -14.00
C SER A 300 -48.64 -21.74 -15.12
N LEU A 301 -49.88 -22.22 -15.29
CA LEU A 301 -50.32 -23.06 -16.40
C LEU A 301 -51.34 -22.30 -17.24
N GLU A 302 -50.99 -21.93 -18.46
CA GLU A 302 -51.82 -21.11 -19.36
C GLU A 302 -52.11 -21.86 -20.67
N SER A 303 -53.37 -21.87 -21.12
CA SER A 303 -53.69 -22.48 -22.43
C SER A 303 -53.20 -21.62 -23.58
N VAL A 304 -52.62 -22.27 -24.59
CA VAL A 304 -52.24 -21.69 -25.88
C VAL A 304 -53.29 -22.02 -26.94
N SER A 305 -53.98 -23.15 -26.82
CA SER A 305 -54.94 -23.63 -27.82
C SER A 305 -56.31 -22.96 -27.75
N PHE A 306 -56.67 -22.35 -26.62
CA PHE A 306 -57.95 -21.66 -26.44
C PHE A 306 -57.82 -20.53 -25.41
N ASP A 307 -58.64 -19.50 -25.56
CA ASP A 307 -58.53 -18.28 -24.76
C ASP A 307 -59.07 -18.45 -23.32
N GLY A 308 -58.39 -17.82 -22.37
CA GLY A 308 -58.91 -17.59 -21.02
C GLY A 308 -58.68 -18.67 -19.97
N TYR A 309 -57.88 -19.70 -20.23
CA TYR A 309 -57.45 -20.64 -19.18
C TYR A 309 -56.09 -20.22 -18.59
N SER A 310 -56.06 -20.00 -17.27
CA SER A 310 -54.86 -19.77 -16.49
C SER A 310 -55.06 -20.30 -15.08
N GLU A 311 -54.09 -21.07 -14.58
CA GLU A 311 -54.12 -21.63 -13.23
C GLU A 311 -52.76 -21.46 -12.55
N LYS A 312 -52.79 -21.00 -11.29
CA LYS A 312 -51.60 -20.94 -10.44
C LYS A 312 -51.48 -22.23 -9.63
N LEU A 313 -50.37 -22.92 -9.80
CA LEU A 313 -50.08 -24.21 -9.18
C LEU A 313 -48.97 -24.04 -8.14
N VAL A 314 -49.12 -24.68 -6.98
CA VAL A 314 -48.10 -24.67 -5.92
C VAL A 314 -47.72 -26.11 -5.61
N VAL A 315 -46.41 -26.39 -5.66
CA VAL A 315 -45.88 -27.73 -5.39
C VAL A 315 -46.05 -28.07 -3.92
N LYS A 316 -46.62 -29.26 -3.65
CA LYS A 316 -46.73 -29.88 -2.33
C LYS A 316 -46.30 -31.34 -2.43
N ASP A 317 -45.58 -31.84 -1.44
CA ASP A 317 -44.97 -33.17 -1.43
C ASP A 317 -44.16 -33.48 -2.71
N GLY A 318 -43.49 -32.46 -3.26
CA GLY A 318 -42.71 -32.50 -4.49
C GLY A 318 -43.52 -32.66 -5.77
N LYS A 319 -44.86 -32.53 -5.72
CA LYS A 319 -45.73 -32.84 -6.86
C LYS A 319 -46.81 -31.79 -7.12
N ILE A 320 -47.31 -31.77 -8.35
CA ILE A 320 -48.54 -31.10 -8.77
C ILE A 320 -49.34 -32.12 -9.59
N LYS A 321 -50.66 -32.14 -9.41
CA LYS A 321 -51.61 -32.89 -10.24
C LYS A 321 -52.79 -31.99 -10.60
N VAL A 322 -53.11 -31.91 -11.90
CA VAL A 322 -54.24 -31.14 -12.42
C VAL A 322 -55.06 -32.06 -13.32
N ASP A 323 -56.30 -32.36 -12.91
CA ASP A 323 -57.22 -33.23 -13.63
C ASP A 323 -58.23 -32.42 -14.46
N ASN A 324 -58.86 -33.07 -15.45
CA ASN A 324 -59.94 -32.51 -16.29
C ASN A 324 -59.54 -31.26 -17.12
N LEU A 325 -58.28 -31.17 -17.52
CA LEU A 325 -57.79 -30.12 -18.43
C LEU A 325 -58.36 -30.31 -19.84
N PRO A 326 -59.01 -29.32 -20.47
CA PRO A 326 -59.41 -29.43 -21.87
C PRO A 326 -58.23 -29.77 -22.77
N VAL A 327 -58.44 -30.67 -23.73
CA VAL A 327 -57.40 -31.06 -24.70
C VAL A 327 -56.86 -29.84 -25.43
N GLY A 328 -55.54 -29.72 -25.48
CA GLY A 328 -54.85 -28.56 -26.03
C GLY A 328 -53.41 -28.43 -25.56
N ILE A 329 -52.74 -27.40 -26.06
CA ILE A 329 -51.37 -27.04 -25.70
C ILE A 329 -51.41 -25.98 -24.60
N TYR A 330 -50.56 -26.14 -23.59
CA TYR A 330 -50.42 -25.23 -22.46
C TYR A 330 -48.97 -24.80 -22.30
N ARG A 331 -48.76 -23.59 -21.76
CA ARG A 331 -47.48 -23.09 -21.27
C ARG A 331 -47.44 -23.27 -19.76
N LEU A 332 -46.49 -24.08 -19.30
CA LEU A 332 -46.16 -24.24 -17.91
C LEU A 332 -44.89 -23.43 -17.59
N THR A 333 -45.03 -22.39 -16.78
CA THR A 333 -43.94 -21.47 -16.41
C THR A 333 -43.69 -21.55 -14.92
N GLU A 334 -42.46 -21.85 -14.50
CA GLU A 334 -42.07 -21.74 -13.09
C GLU A 334 -41.94 -20.26 -12.71
N THR A 335 -42.79 -19.80 -11.79
CA THR A 335 -42.88 -18.38 -11.40
C THR A 335 -42.19 -18.08 -10.08
N LYS A 336 -41.93 -19.09 -9.25
CA LYS A 336 -41.19 -18.97 -7.99
C LYS A 336 -40.51 -20.28 -7.63
N VAL A 337 -39.29 -20.18 -7.13
CA VAL A 337 -38.51 -21.31 -6.60
C VAL A 337 -38.27 -21.07 -5.11
N PRO A 338 -38.38 -22.10 -4.25
CA PRO A 338 -38.07 -22.02 -2.82
C PRO A 338 -36.61 -21.69 -2.54
N ASP A 339 -36.35 -21.18 -1.33
CA ASP A 339 -35.02 -20.74 -0.90
C ASP A 339 -33.94 -21.83 -1.08
N GLY A 340 -32.78 -21.42 -1.60
CA GLY A 340 -31.60 -22.28 -1.85
C GLY A 340 -31.47 -22.95 -3.20
N HIS A 341 -32.45 -22.76 -4.08
CA HIS A 341 -32.43 -23.34 -5.42
C HIS A 341 -32.42 -22.24 -6.47
N ALA A 342 -31.53 -22.34 -7.45
CA ALA A 342 -31.45 -21.37 -8.53
C ALA A 342 -32.69 -21.44 -9.42
N ILE A 343 -33.27 -20.28 -9.76
CA ILE A 343 -34.32 -20.21 -10.78
C ILE A 343 -33.67 -20.31 -12.16
N THR A 344 -33.96 -21.40 -12.86
CA THR A 344 -33.69 -21.50 -14.29
C THR A 344 -35.03 -21.20 -14.94
N GLN A 345 -35.39 -19.93 -15.16
CA GLN A 345 -36.68 -19.58 -15.77
C GLN A 345 -36.86 -20.35 -17.08
N THR A 346 -37.62 -21.44 -17.02
CA THR A 346 -37.80 -22.38 -18.12
C THR A 346 -39.28 -22.47 -18.38
N ILE A 347 -39.68 -22.07 -19.58
CA ILE A 347 -41.04 -22.23 -20.07
C ILE A 347 -41.14 -23.62 -20.70
N TYR A 348 -42.11 -24.41 -20.28
CA TYR A 348 -42.39 -25.72 -20.86
C TYR A 348 -43.69 -25.69 -21.64
N GLU A 349 -43.66 -26.21 -22.86
CA GLU A 349 -44.87 -26.49 -23.63
C GLU A 349 -45.38 -27.89 -23.28
N VAL A 350 -46.67 -27.98 -22.93
CA VAL A 350 -47.35 -29.19 -22.44
C VAL A 350 -48.53 -29.49 -23.35
N GLU A 351 -48.55 -30.67 -23.98
CA GLU A 351 -49.66 -31.12 -24.82
C GLU A 351 -50.58 -32.07 -24.02
N ILE A 352 -51.80 -31.62 -23.72
CA ILE A 352 -52.82 -32.43 -23.03
C ILE A 352 -53.67 -33.18 -24.05
N LYS A 353 -53.73 -34.50 -23.93
CA LYS A 353 -54.47 -35.41 -24.81
C LYS A 353 -55.66 -36.05 -24.09
N LYS A 354 -56.65 -36.50 -24.87
CA LYS A 354 -57.88 -37.10 -24.34
C LYS A 354 -57.53 -38.32 -23.48
N ASP A 355 -58.02 -38.32 -22.24
CA ASP A 355 -57.89 -39.40 -21.26
C ASP A 355 -56.42 -39.83 -20.96
N GLU A 356 -55.44 -38.99 -21.26
CA GLU A 356 -54.01 -39.21 -20.98
C GLU A 356 -53.51 -38.31 -19.83
N ILE A 357 -52.48 -38.76 -19.13
CA ILE A 357 -51.72 -37.97 -18.14
C ILE A 357 -50.39 -37.55 -18.76
N PHE A 358 -50.15 -36.25 -18.85
CA PHE A 358 -48.84 -35.72 -19.23
C PHE A 358 -47.94 -35.65 -17.99
N ASP A 359 -46.87 -36.44 -17.97
CA ASP A 359 -45.87 -36.44 -16.89
C ASP A 359 -44.71 -35.47 -17.18
N LYS A 360 -44.42 -34.57 -16.23
CA LYS A 360 -43.26 -33.64 -16.30
C LYS A 360 -42.38 -33.75 -15.06
N VAL A 361 -41.06 -33.79 -15.25
CA VAL A 361 -40.08 -33.57 -14.18
C VAL A 361 -39.41 -32.22 -14.38
N VAL A 362 -39.40 -31.39 -13.33
CA VAL A 362 -38.73 -30.08 -13.32
C VAL A 362 -37.67 -30.08 -12.20
N VAL A 363 -36.42 -29.88 -12.59
CA VAL A 363 -35.25 -29.93 -11.72
C VAL A 363 -34.70 -28.52 -11.53
N ASN A 364 -34.50 -28.07 -10.27
CA ASN A 364 -33.79 -26.83 -9.99
C ASN A 364 -32.50 -27.15 -9.24
N LYS A 365 -31.40 -26.56 -9.69
CA LYS A 365 -30.09 -26.78 -9.09
C LYS A 365 -29.98 -26.06 -7.76
N LEU A 366 -29.14 -26.59 -6.87
CA LEU A 366 -28.75 -25.86 -5.66
C LEU A 366 -27.97 -24.59 -6.04
N ARG A 367 -28.02 -23.57 -5.17
CA ARG A 367 -27.26 -22.33 -5.35
C ARG A 367 -25.75 -22.59 -5.16
N PRO A 368 -24.88 -22.02 -6.03
CA PRO A 368 -23.44 -22.07 -5.79
C PRO A 368 -23.04 -21.09 -4.69
N THR A 369 -22.13 -21.50 -3.82
CA THR A 369 -21.45 -20.66 -2.83
C THR A 369 -20.01 -20.39 -3.23
N SER A 370 -19.29 -19.57 -2.48
CA SER A 370 -17.86 -19.38 -2.62
C SER A 370 -17.09 -19.51 -1.30
N SER A 371 -15.81 -19.82 -1.42
CA SER A 371 -14.85 -19.86 -0.31
C SER A 371 -13.64 -18.97 -0.63
N LEU A 372 -13.28 -18.13 0.33
CA LEU A 372 -12.09 -17.29 0.29
C LEU A 372 -11.04 -17.89 1.21
N VAL A 373 -9.88 -18.22 0.65
CA VAL A 373 -8.71 -18.70 1.39
C VAL A 373 -7.65 -17.61 1.33
N ILE A 374 -7.19 -17.15 2.48
CA ILE A 374 -6.05 -16.23 2.60
C ILE A 374 -4.91 -17.03 3.24
N ASN A 375 -3.81 -17.17 2.51
CA ASN A 375 -2.57 -17.76 3.01
C ASN A 375 -1.60 -16.62 3.35
N LYS A 376 -1.49 -16.32 4.64
CA LYS A 376 -0.58 -15.33 5.19
C LYS A 376 0.79 -15.95 5.42
N SER A 377 1.85 -15.30 4.94
CA SER A 377 3.24 -15.61 5.31
C SER A 377 3.95 -14.40 5.90
N LEU A 378 5.02 -14.66 6.64
CA LEU A 378 5.94 -13.66 7.18
C LEU A 378 7.32 -13.99 6.61
N GLU A 379 8.03 -13.00 6.05
CA GLU A 379 9.36 -13.21 5.47
C GLU A 379 10.34 -13.81 6.51
N ASN A 380 11.02 -14.88 6.14
CA ASN A 380 12.11 -15.41 6.95
C ASN A 380 13.37 -14.56 6.71
N SER A 381 13.90 -13.95 7.76
CA SER A 381 15.16 -13.20 7.66
C SER A 381 16.35 -14.15 7.65
N ASN A 382 17.34 -13.82 6.82
CA ASN A 382 18.68 -14.43 6.81
C ASN A 382 19.75 -13.47 7.33
N ALA A 383 19.37 -12.34 7.93
CA ALA A 383 20.31 -11.37 8.46
C ALA A 383 21.04 -11.95 9.69
N PRO A 384 22.25 -11.46 10.01
CA PRO A 384 22.99 -11.86 11.21
C PRO A 384 22.17 -11.66 12.50
N VAL A 385 21.33 -10.62 12.52
CA VAL A 385 20.45 -10.28 13.64
C VAL A 385 19.02 -10.15 13.13
N ASN A 386 18.09 -10.88 13.77
CA ASN A 386 16.66 -10.84 13.49
C ASN A 386 15.87 -10.61 14.78
N LEU A 387 15.20 -9.47 14.86
CA LEU A 387 14.36 -9.05 16.00
C LEU A 387 12.85 -9.17 15.69
N GLY A 388 12.49 -9.66 14.50
CA GLY A 388 11.10 -9.77 14.05
C GLY A 388 10.31 -10.77 14.88
N LYS A 389 9.06 -10.42 15.22
CA LYS A 389 8.17 -11.29 16.01
C LYS A 389 7.22 -12.06 15.11
N TYR A 390 7.49 -13.35 14.89
CA TYR A 390 6.67 -14.23 14.06
C TYR A 390 5.39 -14.66 14.79
N ASP A 391 4.37 -13.79 14.81
CA ASP A 391 3.11 -14.01 15.54
C ASP A 391 1.88 -13.69 14.67
N PHE A 392 1.30 -14.71 14.04
CA PHE A 392 0.10 -14.56 13.20
C PHE A 392 -1.12 -14.00 13.95
N SER A 393 -1.18 -14.10 15.29
CA SER A 393 -2.30 -13.54 16.07
C SER A 393 -2.35 -12.01 16.07
N LYS A 394 -1.25 -11.34 15.67
CA LYS A 394 -1.19 -9.88 15.46
C LYS A 394 -1.66 -9.46 14.07
N VAL A 395 -1.78 -10.40 13.14
CA VAL A 395 -2.30 -10.14 11.80
C VAL A 395 -3.81 -9.98 11.86
N GLN A 396 -4.32 -8.90 11.29
CA GLN A 396 -5.76 -8.69 11.17
C GLN A 396 -6.14 -8.32 9.74
N PHE A 397 -7.15 -9.01 9.21
CA PHE A 397 -7.77 -8.71 7.94
C PHE A 397 -9.16 -8.15 8.14
N LYS A 398 -9.50 -7.12 7.37
CA LYS A 398 -10.85 -6.61 7.24
C LYS A 398 -11.42 -7.02 5.88
N ILE A 399 -12.56 -7.69 5.91
CA ILE A 399 -13.23 -8.21 4.72
C ILE A 399 -14.58 -7.49 4.58
N THR A 400 -14.76 -6.80 3.45
CA THR A 400 -15.98 -6.02 3.16
C THR A 400 -16.52 -6.31 1.76
N ALA A 401 -17.81 -6.06 1.54
CA ALA A 401 -18.39 -6.13 0.21
C ALA A 401 -17.89 -4.95 -0.66
N ASN A 402 -17.26 -5.24 -1.80
CA ASN A 402 -16.77 -4.20 -2.72
C ASN A 402 -17.91 -3.51 -3.50
N GLN A 403 -19.06 -4.19 -3.60
CA GLN A 403 -20.26 -3.74 -4.31
C GLN A 403 -21.54 -4.16 -3.59
N GLU A 404 -22.70 -3.76 -4.11
CA GLU A 404 -23.98 -4.33 -3.66
C GLU A 404 -24.06 -5.80 -4.09
N ILE A 405 -24.24 -6.70 -3.13
CA ILE A 405 -24.35 -8.14 -3.33
C ILE A 405 -25.79 -8.55 -3.05
N LYS A 406 -26.43 -9.17 -4.04
CA LYS A 406 -27.82 -9.63 -3.98
C LYS A 406 -27.89 -11.14 -3.97
N ASP A 407 -28.94 -11.64 -3.32
CA ASP A 407 -29.36 -13.01 -3.41
C ASP A 407 -29.73 -13.34 -4.87
N SER A 408 -29.18 -14.44 -5.39
CA SER A 408 -29.31 -14.81 -6.80
C SER A 408 -30.73 -15.25 -7.21
N VAL A 409 -31.66 -15.39 -6.27
CA VAL A 409 -33.02 -15.91 -6.51
C VAL A 409 -34.09 -14.90 -6.10
N SER A 410 -34.06 -14.44 -4.85
CA SER A 410 -35.00 -13.44 -4.33
C SER A 410 -34.65 -12.02 -4.79
N LEU A 411 -33.43 -11.79 -5.29
CA LEU A 411 -32.87 -10.48 -5.64
C LEU A 411 -32.80 -9.51 -4.44
N GLU A 412 -32.98 -10.02 -3.22
CA GLU A 412 -32.82 -9.24 -2.00
C GLU A 412 -31.36 -8.83 -1.81
N THR A 413 -31.12 -7.60 -1.38
CA THR A 413 -29.77 -7.12 -1.03
C THR A 413 -29.30 -7.84 0.24
N LEU A 414 -28.24 -8.64 0.10
CA LEU A 414 -27.56 -9.33 1.21
C LEU A 414 -26.53 -8.41 1.87
N TYR A 415 -25.75 -7.71 1.05
CA TYR A 415 -24.75 -6.74 1.50
C TYR A 415 -24.78 -5.50 0.61
N LYS A 416 -24.66 -4.32 1.21
CA LYS A 416 -24.36 -3.07 0.51
C LYS A 416 -22.85 -2.93 0.35
N LYS A 417 -22.44 -2.09 -0.60
CA LYS A 417 -21.03 -1.72 -0.74
C LYS A 417 -20.47 -1.17 0.57
N GLY A 418 -19.36 -1.72 1.03
CA GLY A 418 -18.67 -1.38 2.28
C GLY A 418 -19.18 -2.13 3.52
N ASP A 419 -20.24 -2.94 3.41
CA ASP A 419 -20.72 -3.73 4.54
C ASP A 419 -19.67 -4.76 4.97
N PRO A 420 -19.45 -4.94 6.29
CA PRO A 420 -18.54 -5.96 6.79
C PRO A 420 -19.11 -7.36 6.56
N ILE A 421 -18.25 -8.28 6.14
CA ILE A 421 -18.61 -9.69 5.97
C ILE A 421 -18.40 -10.39 7.30
N THR A 422 -19.46 -10.85 7.95
CA THR A 422 -19.41 -11.45 9.31
C THR A 422 -19.82 -12.91 9.32
N VAL A 423 -19.27 -13.72 10.21
CA VAL A 423 -19.75 -15.09 10.39
C VAL A 423 -21.23 -15.07 10.76
N GLY A 424 -22.04 -15.89 10.10
CA GLY A 424 -23.49 -15.91 10.31
C GLY A 424 -24.30 -14.93 9.45
N SER A 425 -23.68 -14.02 8.69
CA SER A 425 -24.41 -13.17 7.74
C SER A 425 -24.72 -13.92 6.43
N GLY A 426 -25.84 -13.57 5.79
CA GLY A 426 -26.39 -14.26 4.62
C GLY A 426 -27.87 -14.66 4.83
N LYS A 427 -28.48 -15.31 3.82
CA LYS A 427 -29.84 -15.88 3.94
C LYS A 427 -29.82 -17.34 3.51
N GLY A 428 -29.84 -18.20 4.52
CA GLY A 428 -29.53 -19.61 4.39
C GLY A 428 -30.48 -20.39 3.48
N SER A 429 -29.89 -21.03 2.48
CA SER A 429 -30.16 -22.42 2.14
C SER A 429 -28.96 -22.95 1.34
N ASN A 430 -28.45 -24.12 1.74
CA ASN A 430 -27.23 -24.78 1.21
C ASN A 430 -25.85 -24.23 1.68
N GLN A 431 -25.70 -23.84 2.96
CA GLN A 431 -24.49 -23.17 3.50
C GLN A 431 -24.22 -21.76 2.95
N ASP A 432 -25.23 -21.07 2.42
CA ASP A 432 -25.17 -19.64 2.01
C ASP A 432 -25.23 -18.67 3.21
N VAL A 433 -24.54 -19.08 4.29
CA VAL A 433 -24.28 -18.29 5.48
C VAL A 433 -22.78 -18.30 5.62
N VAL A 434 -22.17 -17.12 5.75
CA VAL A 434 -20.73 -17.01 5.89
C VAL A 434 -20.29 -17.82 7.11
N GLY A 435 -19.47 -18.83 6.86
CA GLY A 435 -18.85 -19.67 7.88
C GLY A 435 -17.35 -19.39 7.96
N LEU A 436 -16.80 -19.62 9.15
CA LEU A 436 -15.37 -19.59 9.39
C LEU A 436 -14.85 -21.02 9.45
N VAL A 437 -13.96 -21.36 8.52
CA VAL A 437 -13.33 -22.68 8.44
C VAL A 437 -11.98 -22.68 9.17
N SER A 438 -11.21 -21.61 9.02
CA SER A 438 -9.89 -21.44 9.64
C SER A 438 -9.65 -20.00 10.07
N GLY A 439 -8.94 -19.80 11.19
CA GLY A 439 -8.69 -18.50 11.80
C GLY A 439 -9.69 -18.16 12.91
N LYS A 440 -9.80 -16.88 13.25
CA LYS A 440 -10.68 -16.39 14.31
C LYS A 440 -11.40 -15.10 13.89
N ASP A 441 -12.71 -15.07 14.09
CA ASP A 441 -13.56 -13.89 13.92
C ASP A 441 -13.40 -12.94 15.11
N LEU A 442 -13.11 -11.67 14.82
CA LEU A 442 -12.97 -10.58 15.79
C LEU A 442 -14.19 -9.64 15.77
N GLY A 443 -15.17 -9.91 14.91
CA GLY A 443 -16.39 -9.14 14.72
C GLY A 443 -16.23 -7.98 13.74
N LYS A 444 -17.37 -7.48 13.22
CA LYS A 444 -17.42 -6.37 12.25
C LYS A 444 -16.56 -6.59 10.99
N GLY A 445 -16.45 -7.84 10.55
CA GLY A 445 -15.67 -8.23 9.38
C GLY A 445 -14.16 -8.22 9.59
N LEU A 446 -13.70 -8.17 10.85
CA LEU A 446 -12.30 -8.34 11.21
C LEU A 446 -12.01 -9.81 11.54
N TYR A 447 -10.91 -10.31 11.02
CA TYR A 447 -10.46 -11.69 11.17
C TYR A 447 -8.96 -11.73 11.45
N THR A 448 -8.52 -12.74 12.17
CA THR A 448 -7.09 -13.08 12.30
C THR A 448 -6.88 -14.50 11.75
N PRO A 449 -5.80 -14.77 11.01
CA PRO A 449 -5.49 -16.12 10.55
C PRO A 449 -5.20 -17.08 11.71
N ASP A 450 -5.18 -18.38 11.42
CA ASP A 450 -4.75 -19.38 12.39
C ASP A 450 -3.22 -19.33 12.64
N ASP A 451 -2.73 -20.18 13.53
CA ASP A 451 -1.31 -20.27 13.89
C ASP A 451 -0.39 -20.69 12.71
N ASN A 452 -0.96 -21.17 11.60
CA ASN A 452 -0.25 -21.53 10.37
C ASN A 452 -0.38 -20.44 9.28
N GLY A 453 -0.97 -19.28 9.61
CA GLY A 453 -1.20 -18.20 8.67
C GLY A 453 -2.41 -18.40 7.74
N ARG A 454 -3.27 -19.41 7.96
CA ARG A 454 -4.43 -19.67 7.12
C ARG A 454 -5.69 -19.04 7.70
N LEU A 455 -6.34 -18.19 6.91
CA LEU A 455 -7.71 -17.68 7.16
C LEU A 455 -8.63 -18.19 6.05
N GLU A 456 -9.74 -18.82 6.41
CA GLU A 456 -10.67 -19.38 5.42
C GLU A 456 -12.12 -19.11 5.79
N LEU A 457 -12.83 -18.46 4.87
CA LEU A 457 -14.28 -18.23 4.93
C LEU A 457 -14.97 -19.05 3.84
N ASN A 458 -16.05 -19.72 4.18
CA ASN A 458 -16.93 -20.41 3.22
C ASN A 458 -18.34 -19.81 3.25
N GLY A 459 -19.19 -20.21 2.29
CA GLY A 459 -20.58 -19.73 2.25
C GLY A 459 -20.72 -18.27 1.82
N LEU A 460 -19.71 -17.71 1.16
CA LEU A 460 -19.76 -16.36 0.60
C LEU A 460 -20.68 -16.35 -0.63
N PRO A 461 -21.65 -15.42 -0.74
CA PRO A 461 -22.43 -15.25 -1.96
C PRO A 461 -21.57 -14.84 -3.15
N MET A 462 -22.07 -15.06 -4.37
CA MET A 462 -21.42 -14.54 -5.58
C MET A 462 -21.36 -13.00 -5.54
N GLY A 463 -20.17 -12.44 -5.74
CA GLY A 463 -19.94 -11.01 -5.58
C GLY A 463 -18.46 -10.66 -5.54
N SER A 464 -18.17 -9.38 -5.34
CA SER A 464 -16.81 -8.86 -5.17
C SER A 464 -16.60 -8.43 -3.72
N TYR A 465 -15.43 -8.78 -3.18
CA TYR A 465 -15.05 -8.52 -1.79
C TYR A 465 -13.69 -7.84 -1.73
N ASP A 466 -13.53 -6.88 -0.83
CA ASP A 466 -12.26 -6.21 -0.54
C ASP A 466 -11.65 -6.80 0.73
N ILE A 467 -10.37 -7.13 0.65
CA ILE A 467 -9.52 -7.67 1.71
C ILE A 467 -8.44 -6.63 2.00
N GLU A 468 -8.46 -6.09 3.21
CA GLU A 468 -7.51 -5.07 3.70
C GLU A 468 -6.75 -5.65 4.91
N GLU A 469 -5.41 -5.64 4.90
CA GLU A 469 -4.64 -5.94 6.11
C GLU A 469 -4.59 -4.70 7.01
N ILE A 470 -5.02 -4.83 8.26
CA ILE A 470 -5.19 -3.74 9.21
C ILE A 470 -4.01 -3.64 10.17
N SER A 471 -3.43 -4.78 10.54
CA SER A 471 -2.26 -4.85 11.41
C SER A 471 -1.44 -6.09 11.08
N CYS A 472 -0.15 -6.01 11.37
CA CYS A 472 0.81 -7.10 11.27
C CYS A 472 1.68 -7.11 12.55
N PRO A 473 2.56 -8.12 12.73
CA PRO A 473 3.42 -8.21 13.92
C PRO A 473 4.55 -7.18 13.94
N ASP A 474 5.10 -6.89 15.13
CA ASP A 474 6.26 -6.00 15.27
C ASP A 474 7.46 -6.50 14.43
N GLY A 475 8.11 -5.58 13.71
CA GLY A 475 9.23 -5.87 12.83
C GLY A 475 8.84 -6.26 11.40
N PHE A 476 7.54 -6.27 11.08
CA PHE A 476 7.05 -6.55 9.73
C PHE A 476 6.37 -5.33 9.11
N ILE A 477 6.46 -5.25 7.78
CA ILE A 477 5.87 -4.20 6.94
C ILE A 477 4.41 -4.56 6.67
N LEU A 478 3.48 -3.68 7.08
CA LEU A 478 2.04 -3.83 6.84
C LEU A 478 1.72 -3.76 5.34
N ASP A 479 0.96 -4.72 4.82
CA ASP A 479 0.48 -4.67 3.43
C ASP A 479 -0.71 -3.71 3.30
N LYS A 480 -0.41 -2.48 2.88
CA LYS A 480 -1.42 -1.41 2.71
C LYS A 480 -2.29 -1.58 1.46
N GLU A 481 -2.01 -2.56 0.60
CA GLU A 481 -2.76 -2.77 -0.63
C GLU A 481 -4.07 -3.52 -0.35
N ILE A 482 -5.20 -2.88 -0.71
CA ILE A 482 -6.52 -3.52 -0.70
C ILE A 482 -6.62 -4.49 -1.88
N LYS A 483 -6.83 -5.77 -1.59
CA LYS A 483 -6.96 -6.84 -2.58
C LYS A 483 -8.43 -7.14 -2.81
N THR A 484 -8.88 -7.07 -4.07
CA THR A 484 -10.27 -7.40 -4.43
C THR A 484 -10.37 -8.82 -5.00
N VAL A 485 -11.25 -9.64 -4.42
CA VAL A 485 -11.58 -10.98 -4.92
C VAL A 485 -13.00 -10.97 -5.49
N GLN A 486 -13.15 -11.44 -6.73
CA GLN A 486 -14.43 -11.55 -7.41
C GLN A 486 -14.82 -13.02 -7.60
N PHE A 487 -16.03 -13.37 -7.15
CA PHE A 487 -16.69 -14.63 -7.41
C PHE A 487 -17.80 -14.43 -8.43
N VAL A 488 -17.60 -14.99 -9.62
CA VAL A 488 -18.59 -15.04 -10.69
C VAL A 488 -18.91 -16.50 -10.96
N GLN A 489 -20.18 -16.82 -11.08
CA GLN A 489 -20.60 -18.14 -11.50
C GLN A 489 -20.13 -18.39 -12.95
N GLY A 490 -19.18 -19.31 -13.11
CA GLY A 490 -18.63 -19.67 -14.42
C GLY A 490 -19.42 -20.77 -15.15
N ASP A 491 -20.13 -21.61 -14.40
CA ASP A 491 -20.89 -22.74 -14.93
C ASP A 491 -22.06 -23.10 -14.01
N PHE A 492 -22.94 -23.99 -14.47
CA PHE A 492 -24.14 -24.39 -13.73
C PHE A 492 -23.96 -25.67 -12.91
N VAL A 493 -22.75 -26.21 -12.74
CA VAL A 493 -22.49 -27.51 -12.08
C VAL A 493 -21.65 -27.35 -10.82
N THR A 494 -20.74 -26.39 -10.80
CA THR A 494 -19.88 -26.07 -9.66
C THR A 494 -20.70 -25.47 -8.53
N LEU A 495 -20.70 -26.13 -7.36
CA LEU A 495 -21.44 -25.70 -6.17
C LEU A 495 -20.62 -24.85 -5.21
N ASN A 496 -19.29 -24.90 -5.27
CA ASN A 496 -18.42 -24.07 -4.45
C ASN A 496 -17.25 -23.53 -5.28
N TYR A 497 -17.14 -22.21 -5.38
CA TYR A 497 -16.04 -21.51 -6.04
C TYR A 497 -14.98 -21.10 -5.03
N VAL A 498 -13.76 -21.60 -5.14
CA VAL A 498 -12.66 -21.28 -4.22
C VAL A 498 -11.73 -20.25 -4.86
N LYS A 499 -11.30 -19.25 -4.07
CA LYS A 499 -10.24 -18.30 -4.44
C LYS A 499 -9.21 -18.24 -3.34
N ASP A 500 -7.95 -18.46 -3.74
CA ASP A 500 -6.78 -18.33 -2.89
C ASP A 500 -6.12 -16.97 -3.07
N LEU A 501 -5.72 -16.36 -1.97
CA LEU A 501 -4.98 -15.11 -1.91
C LEU A 501 -3.75 -15.31 -1.02
N ASN A 502 -2.56 -15.10 -1.58
CA ASN A 502 -1.31 -15.19 -0.84
C ASN A 502 -0.87 -13.77 -0.45
N ILE A 503 -0.64 -13.55 0.85
CA ILE A 503 -0.25 -12.24 1.39
C ILE A 503 0.98 -12.41 2.27
N GLU A 504 2.08 -11.79 1.88
CA GLU A 504 3.36 -11.85 2.60
C GLU A 504 3.68 -10.49 3.22
N ASN A 505 4.05 -10.45 4.51
CA ASN A 505 4.69 -9.25 5.05
C ASN A 505 6.20 -9.43 4.98
N LYS A 506 6.86 -8.42 4.43
CA LYS A 506 8.31 -8.31 4.45
C LYS A 506 8.79 -7.87 5.83
N VAL A 507 9.97 -8.30 6.22
CA VAL A 507 10.61 -7.85 7.47
C VAL A 507 11.23 -6.47 7.23
N THR A 508 11.23 -5.60 8.25
CA THR A 508 11.97 -4.33 8.20
C THR A 508 13.48 -4.62 8.18
N LYS A 509 14.27 -3.76 7.51
CA LYS A 509 15.71 -3.97 7.34
C LYS A 509 16.48 -2.68 7.57
N THR A 510 17.45 -2.71 8.46
CA THR A 510 18.33 -1.59 8.77
C THR A 510 19.79 -2.03 8.62
N LEU A 511 20.59 -1.23 7.92
CA LEU A 511 22.01 -1.44 7.71
C LEU A 511 22.78 -0.35 8.47
N LEU A 512 23.56 -0.74 9.45
CA LEU A 512 24.32 0.15 10.34
C LEU A 512 25.80 0.11 9.93
N SER A 513 26.36 1.29 9.68
CA SER A 513 27.73 1.46 9.22
C SER A 513 28.48 2.41 10.14
N LYS A 514 29.63 1.98 10.65
CA LYS A 514 30.53 2.80 11.47
C LYS A 514 31.80 3.07 10.68
N THR A 515 32.04 4.31 10.31
CA THR A 515 33.09 4.66 9.34
C THR A 515 34.01 5.77 9.82
N ASP A 516 35.19 5.85 9.22
CA ASP A 516 36.03 7.05 9.25
C ASP A 516 35.53 8.07 8.21
N VAL A 517 36.16 9.25 8.18
CA VAL A 517 35.85 10.32 7.20
C VAL A 517 36.02 9.86 5.74
N GLY A 518 36.86 8.85 5.48
CA GLY A 518 37.09 8.26 4.16
C GLY A 518 36.04 7.21 3.75
N GLY A 519 35.13 6.82 4.66
CA GLY A 519 34.13 5.77 4.45
C GLY A 519 34.64 4.35 4.74
N THR A 520 35.84 4.20 5.28
CA THR A 520 36.39 2.90 5.69
C THR A 520 35.70 2.44 6.97
N GLN A 521 35.32 1.17 7.08
CA GLN A 521 34.72 0.64 8.31
C GLN A 521 35.71 0.70 9.47
N ILE A 522 35.26 1.22 10.61
CA ILE A 522 36.02 1.24 11.86
C ILE A 522 35.69 -0.01 12.65
N ASN A 523 36.72 -0.76 13.02
CA ASN A 523 36.59 -2.01 13.76
C ASN A 523 36.80 -1.73 15.26
N GLY A 524 36.03 -2.42 16.11
CA GLY A 524 36.24 -2.36 17.56
C GLY A 524 35.47 -1.29 18.32
N ALA A 525 34.57 -0.53 17.67
CA ALA A 525 33.71 0.44 18.37
C ALA A 525 32.56 -0.30 19.06
N HIS A 526 32.28 0.03 20.32
CA HIS A 526 31.10 -0.48 21.02
C HIS A 526 29.91 0.42 20.74
N VAL A 527 28.92 -0.13 20.05
CA VAL A 527 27.76 0.64 19.57
C VAL A 527 26.45 0.00 19.99
N GLN A 528 25.45 0.83 20.19
CA GLN A 528 24.13 0.47 20.66
C GLN A 528 23.04 1.05 19.74
N ILE A 529 21.92 0.33 19.68
CA ILE A 529 20.68 0.81 19.10
C ILE A 529 19.72 1.07 20.24
N LEU A 530 19.40 2.33 20.44
CA LEU A 530 18.48 2.78 21.48
C LEU A 530 17.11 3.08 20.88
N ASP A 531 16.04 2.80 21.61
CA ASP A 531 14.68 3.21 21.23
C ASP A 531 14.39 4.69 21.56
N GLU A 532 13.14 5.11 21.35
CA GLU A 532 12.69 6.49 21.63
C GLU A 532 12.83 6.87 23.13
N ASP A 533 12.74 5.90 24.03
CA ASP A 533 12.88 6.08 25.47
C ASP A 533 14.35 5.99 25.94
N LYS A 534 15.30 5.84 25.00
CA LYS A 534 16.75 5.66 25.22
C LYS A 534 17.12 4.33 25.90
N GLU A 535 16.27 3.32 25.79
CA GLU A 535 16.57 1.97 26.27
C GLU A 535 17.29 1.15 25.19
N VAL A 536 18.22 0.29 25.61
CA VAL A 536 19.02 -0.54 24.70
C VAL A 536 18.16 -1.64 24.07
N VAL A 537 18.05 -1.62 22.74
CA VAL A 537 17.36 -2.63 21.93
C VAL A 537 18.33 -3.71 21.46
N TYR A 538 19.53 -3.29 21.08
CA TYR A 538 20.61 -4.17 20.61
C TYR A 538 21.97 -3.48 20.77
N GLU A 539 23.03 -4.24 21.03
CA GLU A 539 24.40 -3.74 21.13
C GLU A 539 25.39 -4.69 20.45
N PHE A 540 26.47 -4.14 19.88
CA PHE A 540 27.50 -4.92 19.21
C PHE A 540 28.84 -4.16 19.13
N VAL A 541 29.90 -4.91 18.84
CA VAL A 541 31.21 -4.36 18.48
C VAL A 541 31.31 -4.31 16.96
N THR A 542 31.71 -3.18 16.40
CA THR A 542 31.81 -2.99 14.95
C THR A 542 32.94 -3.82 14.36
N GLY A 543 32.76 -4.27 13.11
CA GLY A 543 33.74 -5.07 12.38
C GLY A 543 34.10 -4.45 11.03
N ASP A 544 34.64 -5.25 10.13
CA ASP A 544 35.06 -4.81 8.79
C ASP A 544 33.89 -4.62 7.81
N GLU A 545 32.67 -5.03 8.19
CA GLU A 545 31.47 -4.96 7.37
C GLU A 545 30.31 -4.31 8.14
N PRO A 546 29.42 -3.55 7.48
CA PRO A 546 28.21 -3.01 8.10
C PRO A 546 27.31 -4.11 8.68
N LEU A 547 26.68 -3.86 9.82
CA LEU A 547 25.74 -4.80 10.43
C LEU A 547 24.32 -4.58 9.90
N GLN A 548 23.74 -5.62 9.29
CA GLN A 548 22.32 -5.64 8.98
C GLN A 548 21.52 -6.20 10.16
N ILE A 549 20.53 -5.44 10.62
CA ILE A 549 19.52 -5.85 11.60
C ILE A 549 18.16 -5.88 10.89
N ASP A 550 17.53 -7.06 10.89
CA ASP A 550 16.16 -7.22 10.42
C ASP A 550 15.19 -7.22 11.60
N GLY A 551 13.98 -6.69 11.38
CA GLY A 551 12.87 -6.82 12.32
C GLY A 551 12.80 -5.77 13.43
N LEU A 552 13.49 -4.63 13.28
CA LEU A 552 13.23 -3.46 14.12
C LEU A 552 11.80 -2.97 13.91
N LYS A 553 11.08 -2.71 15.00
CA LYS A 553 9.71 -2.19 14.94
C LYS A 553 9.67 -0.80 14.29
N ASP A 554 8.63 -0.49 13.54
CA ASP A 554 8.37 0.88 13.04
C ASP A 554 8.40 1.88 14.21
N GLY A 555 9.26 2.90 14.09
CA GLY A 555 9.55 3.79 15.20
C GLY A 555 10.87 4.53 15.09
N LYS A 556 11.10 5.38 16.09
CA LYS A 556 12.29 6.24 16.22
C LYS A 556 13.37 5.53 17.03
N TYR A 557 14.62 5.63 16.57
CA TYR A 557 15.78 5.02 17.20
C TYR A 557 16.99 5.95 17.16
N TYR A 558 18.01 5.59 17.93
CA TYR A 558 19.31 6.24 17.95
C TYR A 558 20.40 5.19 17.76
N PHE A 559 21.30 5.44 16.81
CA PHE A 559 22.57 4.74 16.73
C PHE A 559 23.52 5.49 17.66
N HIS A 560 23.92 4.83 18.74
CA HIS A 560 24.68 5.40 19.85
C HIS A 560 26.05 4.72 19.90
N GLU A 561 27.11 5.50 20.00
CA GLU A 561 28.42 4.98 20.33
C GLU A 561 28.64 5.10 21.83
N ASP A 562 28.80 3.95 22.49
CA ASP A 562 29.01 3.87 23.93
C ASP A 562 30.51 3.93 24.25
N LEU A 563 31.35 3.34 23.39
CA LEU A 563 32.80 3.40 23.50
C LEU A 563 33.44 3.44 22.09
N SER A 564 34.16 4.52 21.80
CA SER A 564 34.98 4.61 20.59
C SER A 564 36.29 3.81 20.74
N PRO A 565 36.86 3.30 19.63
CA PRO A 565 38.23 2.78 19.66
C PRO A 565 39.22 3.88 20.03
N LEU A 566 40.28 3.53 20.76
CA LEU A 566 41.31 4.49 21.14
C LEU A 566 42.02 5.04 19.89
N GLY A 567 42.02 6.37 19.78
CA GLY A 567 42.49 7.12 18.63
C GLY A 567 41.38 7.74 17.77
N PHE A 568 40.13 7.31 17.98
CA PHE A 568 38.93 7.95 17.44
C PHE A 568 38.14 8.64 18.56
N ALA A 569 37.55 9.79 18.24
CA ALA A 569 36.69 10.50 19.17
C ALA A 569 35.29 9.89 19.22
N LEU A 570 34.71 9.87 20.42
CA LEU A 570 33.34 9.44 20.68
C LEU A 570 32.35 10.30 19.88
N ALA A 571 31.60 9.65 19.00
CA ALA A 571 30.59 10.26 18.15
C ALA A 571 29.31 10.63 18.92
N ASN A 572 28.57 11.58 18.36
CA ASN A 572 27.23 11.91 18.83
C ASN A 572 26.21 10.89 18.31
N ASP A 573 25.10 10.71 19.05
CA ASP A 573 23.96 9.89 18.61
C ASP A 573 23.46 10.28 17.22
N ILE A 574 23.30 9.29 16.35
CA ILE A 574 22.61 9.45 15.06
C ILE A 574 21.15 9.03 15.22
N GLU A 575 20.25 10.00 15.10
CA GLU A 575 18.81 9.76 15.10
C GLU A 575 18.36 9.18 13.75
N PHE A 576 17.63 8.06 13.78
CA PHE A 576 17.03 7.47 12.59
C PHE A 576 15.60 6.96 12.85
N THR A 577 14.83 6.73 11.79
CA THR A 577 13.48 6.17 11.89
C THR A 577 13.35 4.95 11.00
N VAL A 578 12.93 3.84 11.57
CA VAL A 578 12.63 2.62 10.81
C VAL A 578 11.24 2.79 10.22
N LYS A 579 11.13 2.81 8.89
CA LYS A 579 9.86 2.93 8.14
C LYS A 579 9.82 1.95 6.96
N ASP A 580 8.62 1.70 6.43
CA ASP A 580 8.33 0.73 5.38
C ASP A 580 9.17 0.89 4.08
N GLY A 581 9.56 -0.27 3.51
CA GLY A 581 9.73 -0.46 2.05
C GLY A 581 11.15 -0.58 1.51
N GLU A 582 12.13 0.10 2.11
CA GLU A 582 13.54 0.09 1.68
C GLU A 582 14.48 -0.16 2.86
N VAL A 583 15.68 -0.69 2.56
CA VAL A 583 16.73 -0.89 3.55
C VAL A 583 17.16 0.48 4.08
N GLN A 584 16.94 0.71 5.37
CA GLN A 584 17.34 1.95 6.03
C GLN A 584 18.85 1.91 6.30
N LYS A 585 19.62 2.73 5.60
CA LYS A 585 21.08 2.84 5.83
C LYS A 585 21.35 3.94 6.82
N VAL A 586 22.03 3.62 7.91
CA VAL A 586 22.42 4.57 8.96
C VAL A 586 23.93 4.52 9.06
N GLU A 587 24.57 5.68 8.91
CA GLU A 587 26.01 5.81 8.96
C GLU A 587 26.40 6.73 10.12
N MET A 588 27.42 6.32 10.87
CA MET A 588 28.02 7.10 11.95
C MET A 588 29.51 7.22 11.68
N VAL A 589 29.98 8.47 11.54
CA VAL A 589 31.35 8.81 11.20
C VAL A 589 32.11 9.21 12.46
N ASP A 590 33.30 8.64 12.69
CA ASP A 590 34.23 9.15 13.71
C ASP A 590 35.27 10.06 13.10
N TYR A 591 35.79 10.91 13.97
CA TYR A 591 36.84 11.86 13.67
C TYR A 591 38.06 11.56 14.51
N THR A 592 39.23 11.76 13.93
CA THR A 592 40.52 11.60 14.58
C THR A 592 41.16 12.96 14.86
N VAL A 593 41.92 13.05 15.93
CA VAL A 593 42.90 14.14 16.11
C VAL A 593 44.28 13.52 16.15
N ASP A 594 45.10 13.84 15.16
CA ASP A 594 46.49 13.41 15.11
C ASP A 594 47.44 14.55 15.48
N VAL A 595 48.49 14.24 16.23
CA VAL A 595 49.49 15.22 16.67
C VAL A 595 50.87 14.72 16.28
N ALA A 596 51.59 15.51 15.48
CA ALA A 596 53.01 15.32 15.25
C ALA A 596 53.85 16.26 16.10
N LYS A 597 55.01 15.75 16.50
CA LYS A 597 56.04 16.54 17.16
C LYS A 597 57.28 16.57 16.29
N THR A 598 57.70 17.75 15.86
CA THR A 598 58.80 17.88 14.90
C THR A 598 59.82 18.96 15.27
N ASP A 599 60.99 18.90 14.66
CA ASP A 599 61.88 20.06 14.55
C ASP A 599 61.41 21.02 13.45
N GLU A 600 62.13 22.13 13.27
CA GLU A 600 61.83 23.13 12.23
C GLU A 600 61.98 22.58 10.79
N GLN A 601 62.70 21.47 10.60
CA GLN A 601 62.87 20.79 9.31
C GLN A 601 61.74 19.78 9.04
N GLY A 602 60.87 19.51 10.01
CA GLY A 602 59.77 18.55 9.91
C GLY A 602 60.16 17.11 10.27
N ASN A 603 61.35 16.87 10.82
CA ASN A 603 61.72 15.54 11.32
C ASN A 603 61.01 15.28 12.64
N TYR A 604 60.50 14.06 12.82
CA TYR A 604 59.83 13.67 14.06
C TYR A 604 60.80 13.64 15.24
N LEU A 605 60.39 14.26 16.36
CA LEU A 605 61.15 14.29 17.60
C LEU A 605 60.63 13.25 18.58
N LYS A 606 61.55 12.49 19.15
CA LYS A 606 61.30 11.47 20.18
C LYS A 606 61.46 12.06 21.58
N ASP A 607 60.85 11.42 22.58
CA ASP A 607 61.00 11.71 24.01
C ASP A 607 60.34 13.03 24.48
N ALA A 608 59.53 13.70 23.64
CA ALA A 608 58.70 14.81 24.09
C ALA A 608 57.47 14.26 24.84
N VAL A 609 57.10 14.88 25.97
CA VAL A 609 55.87 14.52 26.70
C VAL A 609 54.78 15.52 26.38
N LEU A 610 53.75 15.06 25.70
CA LEU A 610 52.59 15.84 25.31
C LEU A 610 51.36 15.40 26.10
N GLU A 611 50.42 16.31 26.28
CA GLU A 611 49.10 15.97 26.81
C GLU A 611 48.00 16.87 26.27
N VAL A 612 46.78 16.36 26.32
CA VAL A 612 45.57 17.06 25.92
C VAL A 612 44.67 17.22 27.13
N VAL A 613 44.20 18.43 27.36
CA VAL A 613 43.33 18.80 28.50
C VAL A 613 41.99 19.29 27.98
N SER A 614 40.90 18.76 28.51
CA SER A 614 39.56 19.27 28.22
C SER A 614 39.39 20.68 28.80
N GLU A 615 38.98 21.65 27.97
CA GLU A 615 38.72 23.00 28.47
C GLU A 615 37.51 23.04 29.42
N LYS A 616 36.56 22.11 29.25
CA LYS A 616 35.32 22.04 30.03
C LYS A 616 35.56 21.45 31.42
N THR A 617 36.20 20.29 31.51
CA THR A 617 36.39 19.56 32.78
C THR A 617 37.71 19.90 33.48
N LYS A 618 38.69 20.44 32.74
CA LYS A 618 40.09 20.64 33.18
C LYS A 618 40.84 19.34 33.47
N ASN A 619 40.28 18.19 33.13
CA ASN A 619 40.96 16.91 33.24
C ASN A 619 41.87 16.70 32.04
N ILE A 620 42.98 16.02 32.28
CA ILE A 620 43.82 15.42 31.23
C ILE A 620 42.99 14.30 30.61
N VAL A 621 42.76 14.37 29.30
CA VAL A 621 42.07 13.30 28.55
C VAL A 621 43.08 12.34 27.91
N ASP A 622 44.27 12.82 27.58
CA ASP A 622 45.33 11.99 27.04
C ASP A 622 46.72 12.55 27.38
N LYS A 623 47.71 11.67 27.53
CA LYS A 623 49.11 12.01 27.81
C LYS A 623 50.03 10.91 27.30
N TRP A 624 51.01 11.29 26.49
CA TRP A 624 51.93 10.34 25.85
C TRP A 624 53.35 10.90 25.72
N THR A 625 54.28 10.01 25.40
CA THR A 625 55.65 10.34 24.99
C THR A 625 55.78 10.08 23.50
N THR A 626 56.36 11.01 22.74
CA THR A 626 56.44 10.90 21.27
C THR A 626 57.50 9.89 20.81
N GLY A 627 57.30 9.31 19.62
CA GLY A 627 58.30 8.45 18.95
C GLY A 627 58.52 7.09 19.63
N GLN A 628 57.51 6.59 20.34
CA GLN A 628 57.57 5.25 20.94
C GLN A 628 57.49 4.18 19.86
N HIS A 629 58.21 3.08 20.07
CA HIS A 629 58.13 1.91 19.22
C HIS A 629 56.87 1.11 19.57
N ILE A 630 56.03 0.79 18.58
CA ILE A 630 54.74 0.14 18.78
C ILE A 630 54.71 -1.29 18.23
N PHE A 631 55.30 -1.53 17.05
CA PHE A 631 55.11 -2.80 16.34
C PHE A 631 56.22 -3.16 15.34
N ASP A 632 56.81 -4.35 15.48
CA ASP A 632 57.82 -4.86 14.54
C ASP A 632 57.20 -5.37 13.22
N PHE A 633 57.34 -4.62 12.14
CA PHE A 633 56.97 -5.08 10.80
C PHE A 633 58.05 -5.98 10.19
N SER A 634 57.67 -7.16 9.71
CA SER A 634 58.57 -7.98 8.88
C SER A 634 58.67 -7.45 7.44
N ASP A 635 59.77 -7.78 6.74
CA ASP A 635 59.97 -7.41 5.33
C ASP A 635 58.79 -7.84 4.42
N GLU A 636 58.17 -8.98 4.72
CA GLU A 636 57.00 -9.47 3.97
C GLU A 636 55.78 -8.56 4.17
N MET A 637 55.55 -8.11 5.40
CA MET A 637 54.43 -7.23 5.75
C MET A 637 54.62 -5.85 5.09
N ILE A 638 55.82 -5.28 5.18
CA ILE A 638 56.16 -4.02 4.50
C ILE A 638 55.93 -4.13 3.00
N THR A 639 56.38 -5.22 2.37
CA THR A 639 56.16 -5.45 0.93
C THR A 639 54.67 -5.45 0.57
N LYS A 640 53.81 -6.08 1.38
CA LYS A 640 52.35 -6.06 1.17
C LYS A 640 51.77 -4.66 1.33
N LEU A 641 52.13 -3.97 2.41
CA LEU A 641 51.64 -2.61 2.69
C LEU A 641 52.07 -1.61 1.61
N GLU A 642 53.30 -1.71 1.10
CA GLU A 642 53.80 -0.87 0.00
C GLU A 642 53.03 -1.07 -1.31
N ASN A 643 52.46 -2.26 -1.52
CA ASN A 643 51.55 -2.57 -2.63
C ASN A 643 50.08 -2.18 -2.35
N ASN A 644 49.82 -1.42 -1.28
CA ASN A 644 48.49 -1.02 -0.79
C ASN A 644 47.61 -2.22 -0.39
N GLU A 645 48.20 -3.35 -0.02
CA GLU A 645 47.47 -4.48 0.57
C GLU A 645 47.27 -4.25 2.07
N THR A 646 46.16 -4.75 2.60
CA THR A 646 45.94 -4.82 4.05
C THR A 646 46.70 -6.01 4.62
N VAL A 647 47.42 -5.81 5.73
CA VAL A 647 48.06 -6.90 6.47
C VAL A 647 47.32 -7.08 7.78
N SER A 648 46.86 -8.29 8.06
CA SER A 648 46.17 -8.61 9.31
C SER A 648 46.45 -10.04 9.73
N ASP A 649 46.76 -10.26 11.00
CA ASP A 649 46.92 -11.58 11.61
C ASP A 649 46.71 -11.50 13.14
N MET A 650 46.82 -12.64 13.82
CA MET A 650 46.84 -12.72 15.28
C MET A 650 48.20 -13.20 15.77
N PHE A 651 48.72 -12.58 16.82
CA PHE A 651 49.87 -13.08 17.56
C PHE A 651 49.56 -13.18 19.06
N ILE A 652 50.41 -13.88 19.80
CA ILE A 652 50.36 -13.94 21.25
C ILE A 652 51.40 -12.95 21.77
N SER A 653 50.97 -11.95 22.53
CA SER A 653 51.85 -10.96 23.15
C SER A 653 52.60 -11.54 24.36
N GLU A 654 53.56 -10.78 24.89
CA GLU A 654 54.42 -11.22 26.01
C GLU A 654 53.67 -11.53 27.30
N ASP A 655 52.45 -11.01 27.45
CA ASP A 655 51.53 -11.25 28.58
C ASP A 655 50.58 -12.45 28.34
N ASP A 656 50.83 -13.26 27.32
CA ASP A 656 50.00 -14.37 26.85
C ASP A 656 48.58 -13.96 26.34
N SER A 657 48.34 -12.67 26.09
CA SER A 657 47.11 -12.20 25.44
C SER A 657 47.16 -12.48 23.93
N THR A 658 46.02 -12.85 23.33
CA THR A 658 45.91 -12.91 21.87
C THR A 658 45.62 -11.51 21.34
N VAL A 659 46.49 -11.00 20.49
CA VAL A 659 46.39 -9.67 19.87
C VAL A 659 46.09 -9.85 18.39
N LEU A 660 44.96 -9.31 17.95
CA LEU A 660 44.65 -9.12 16.53
C LEU A 660 45.28 -7.81 16.08
N TYR A 661 46.05 -7.83 14.99
CA TYR A 661 46.52 -6.60 14.36
C TYR A 661 45.99 -6.47 12.94
N LYS A 662 45.84 -5.23 12.49
CA LYS A 662 45.54 -4.87 11.11
C LYS A 662 46.28 -3.59 10.77
N ALA A 663 47.08 -3.62 9.72
CA ALA A 663 47.83 -2.48 9.21
C ALA A 663 47.42 -2.16 7.78
N VAL A 664 47.27 -0.87 7.49
CA VAL A 664 46.99 -0.35 6.15
C VAL A 664 47.89 0.86 5.86
N LYS A 665 48.32 1.02 4.61
CA LYS A 665 49.07 2.19 4.19
C LYS A 665 48.16 3.42 4.11
N THR A 666 48.68 4.57 4.55
CA THR A 666 48.00 5.86 4.49
C THR A 666 48.65 6.79 3.46
N ASP A 667 48.01 7.92 3.18
CA ASP A 667 48.54 8.92 2.24
C ASP A 667 49.73 9.72 2.78
N LYS A 668 50.04 9.63 4.09
CA LYS A 668 51.06 10.46 4.78
C LYS A 668 52.43 9.77 4.92
N ASP A 669 52.73 8.78 4.08
CA ASP A 669 53.90 7.89 4.19
C ASP A 669 53.96 7.04 5.49
N ASP A 670 52.89 7.09 6.29
CA ASP A 670 52.67 6.32 7.51
C ASP A 670 51.75 5.11 7.27
N TYR A 671 51.79 4.12 8.16
CA TYR A 671 50.83 3.03 8.24
C TYR A 671 49.86 3.26 9.40
N MET A 672 48.57 3.05 9.17
CA MET A 672 47.57 3.01 10.23
C MET A 672 47.50 1.57 10.76
N LEU A 673 47.95 1.40 12.00
CA LEU A 673 47.98 0.13 12.71
C LEU A 673 46.83 0.10 13.73
N MET A 674 45.99 -0.91 13.64
CA MET A 674 45.00 -1.29 14.63
C MET A 674 45.54 -2.48 15.42
N LEU A 675 45.52 -2.38 16.75
CA LEU A 675 45.80 -3.48 17.67
C LEU A 675 44.57 -3.70 18.55
N GLN A 676 44.07 -4.94 18.57
CA GLN A 676 42.90 -5.32 19.36
C GLN A 676 43.26 -6.47 20.31
N SER A 677 43.07 -6.26 21.61
CA SER A 677 43.31 -7.26 22.64
C SER A 677 42.44 -6.99 23.86
N ASN A 678 41.99 -8.05 24.57
CA ASN A 678 41.21 -7.93 25.80
C ASN A 678 39.94 -7.04 25.71
N GLY A 679 39.34 -6.93 24.52
CA GLY A 679 38.15 -6.10 24.27
C GLY A 679 38.44 -4.62 24.01
N GLU A 680 39.71 -4.21 24.00
CA GLU A 680 40.14 -2.86 23.70
C GLU A 680 40.76 -2.80 22.31
N THR A 681 40.46 -1.74 21.55
CA THR A 681 40.99 -1.53 20.20
C THR A 681 41.73 -0.21 20.16
N ASN A 682 43.00 -0.24 19.76
CA ASN A 682 43.90 0.90 19.70
C ASN A 682 44.36 1.15 18.26
N TYR A 683 44.34 2.41 17.84
CA TYR A 683 44.85 2.84 16.53
C TYR A 683 46.11 3.71 16.69
N TYR A 684 47.07 3.52 15.79
CA TYR A 684 48.35 4.23 15.76
C TYR A 684 48.72 4.62 14.33
N PHE A 685 49.39 5.76 14.15
CA PHE A 685 50.17 6.03 12.95
C PHE A 685 51.64 5.71 13.23
N VAL A 686 52.20 4.80 12.43
CA VAL A 686 53.56 4.29 12.60
C VAL A 686 54.32 4.32 11.27
N ASP A 687 55.64 4.52 11.35
CA ASP A 687 56.52 4.37 10.21
C ASP A 687 56.79 2.88 9.87
N LYS A 688 57.62 2.63 8.86
CA LYS A 688 58.04 1.28 8.45
C LYS A 688 58.85 0.51 9.51
N ASN A 689 59.42 1.22 10.48
CA ASN A 689 60.16 0.62 11.58
C ASN A 689 59.25 0.33 12.78
N GLY A 690 57.97 0.71 12.70
CA GLY A 690 57.01 0.53 13.81
C GLY A 690 57.01 1.65 14.82
N ASP A 691 57.72 2.75 14.56
CA ASP A 691 57.81 3.88 15.49
C ASP A 691 56.64 4.85 15.24
N GLU A 692 56.02 5.33 16.32
CA GLU A 692 54.93 6.30 16.26
C GLU A 692 55.42 7.61 15.61
N THR A 693 54.79 8.00 14.52
CA THR A 693 55.08 9.26 13.81
C THR A 693 54.11 10.36 14.21
N ARG A 694 52.84 10.01 14.33
CA ARG A 694 51.76 10.91 14.77
C ARG A 694 50.90 10.20 15.80
N HIS A 695 50.73 10.85 16.95
CA HIS A 695 49.88 10.30 18.00
C HIS A 695 48.41 10.55 17.69
N LEU A 696 47.60 9.50 17.71
CA LEU A 696 46.14 9.61 17.65
C LEU A 696 45.62 9.85 19.06
N VAL A 697 45.12 11.06 19.31
CA VAL A 697 44.68 11.49 20.63
C VAL A 697 43.45 10.68 21.07
N ARG A 698 43.49 10.23 22.32
CA ARG A 698 42.53 9.33 22.94
C ARG A 698 41.49 10.07 23.78
N ASP A 699 40.40 9.37 24.09
CA ASP A 699 39.31 9.83 24.99
C ASP A 699 38.71 11.19 24.61
N LEU A 700 38.73 11.50 23.31
CA LEU A 700 38.09 12.69 22.77
C LEU A 700 36.58 12.46 22.60
N ILE A 701 35.82 13.53 22.81
CA ILE A 701 34.38 13.61 22.54
C ILE A 701 34.18 14.66 21.45
N ASN A 702 33.37 14.36 20.44
CA ASN A 702 33.01 15.30 19.38
C ASN A 702 32.27 16.54 19.96
N ASP A 703 32.28 17.67 19.25
CA ASP A 703 31.73 18.97 19.68
C ASP A 703 32.33 19.54 20.98
N SER A 704 33.55 19.13 21.36
CA SER A 704 34.24 19.59 22.57
C SER A 704 35.53 20.34 22.28
N SER A 705 35.95 21.21 23.20
CA SER A 705 37.17 22.02 23.09
C SER A 705 38.29 21.54 24.02
N TYR A 706 39.52 21.57 23.50
CA TYR A 706 40.70 20.98 24.13
C TYR A 706 41.92 21.90 23.99
N ILE A 707 42.89 21.69 24.87
CA ILE A 707 44.21 22.33 24.86
C ILE A 707 45.26 21.23 24.73
N LEU A 708 46.03 21.26 23.66
CA LEU A 708 47.25 20.48 23.50
C LEU A 708 48.41 21.26 24.13
N ARG A 709 49.16 20.62 25.03
CA ARG A 709 50.32 21.22 25.67
C ARG A 709 51.50 20.27 25.68
N GLU A 710 52.69 20.83 25.53
CA GLU A 710 53.94 20.14 25.78
C GLU A 710 54.34 20.33 27.25
N VAL A 711 54.50 19.22 27.95
CA VAL A 711 54.88 19.17 29.36
C VAL A 711 56.39 19.17 29.50
N GLU A 712 57.05 18.44 28.61
CA GLU A 712 58.49 18.24 28.60
C GLU A 712 58.96 18.17 27.15
N SER A 713 59.87 19.08 26.77
CA SER A 713 60.49 19.07 25.45
C SER A 713 61.69 18.14 25.40
N PRO A 714 62.04 17.60 24.23
CA PRO A 714 63.28 16.86 24.05
C PRO A 714 64.47 17.73 24.48
N LYS A 715 65.52 17.10 25.03
CA LYS A 715 66.66 17.86 25.55
C LYS A 715 67.34 18.67 24.44
N GLY A 716 67.59 19.95 24.74
CA GLY A 716 68.17 20.91 23.79
C GLY A 716 67.14 21.61 22.89
N TYR A 717 65.87 21.23 22.99
CA TYR A 717 64.76 21.86 22.29
C TYR A 717 63.89 22.67 23.26
N SER A 718 63.29 23.73 22.74
CA SER A 718 62.36 24.58 23.48
C SER A 718 60.96 23.99 23.54
N THR A 719 60.30 24.10 24.68
CA THR A 719 58.89 23.78 24.84
C THR A 719 58.02 24.65 23.93
N ALA A 720 57.22 24.00 23.08
CA ALA A 720 56.23 24.60 22.20
C ALA A 720 55.09 25.29 22.97
N GLU A 721 54.44 26.27 22.34
CA GLU A 721 53.27 26.92 22.91
C GLU A 721 52.05 26.00 22.94
N GLU A 722 51.17 26.19 23.93
CA GLU A 722 49.90 25.48 24.00
C GLU A 722 49.02 25.81 22.78
N GLN A 723 48.46 24.78 22.15
CA GLN A 723 47.53 24.93 21.02
C GLN A 723 46.11 24.62 21.46
N LYS A 724 45.14 25.42 21.03
CA LYS A 724 43.71 25.19 21.30
C LYS A 724 43.01 24.68 20.05
N PHE A 725 42.17 23.67 20.20
CA PHE A 725 41.37 23.13 19.10
C PHE A 725 39.96 22.74 19.57
N ILE A 726 39.03 22.71 18.62
CA ILE A 726 37.65 22.25 18.82
C ILE A 726 37.45 21.11 17.85
N LEU A 727 37.13 19.92 18.37
CA LEU A 727 36.80 18.79 17.51
C LEU A 727 35.35 18.91 17.07
N LYS A 728 35.12 19.07 15.77
CA LYS A 728 33.78 19.15 15.22
C LYS A 728 33.74 18.73 13.76
N ASP A 729 33.12 17.59 13.52
CA ASP A 729 32.69 17.12 12.20
C ASP A 729 33.82 17.00 11.14
N GLU A 730 35.09 17.00 11.55
CA GLU A 730 36.27 16.83 10.69
C GLU A 730 37.47 16.26 11.45
N ASN A 731 38.37 15.57 10.74
CA ASN A 731 39.66 15.15 11.27
C ASN A 731 40.57 16.37 11.48
N ILE A 732 41.28 16.42 12.58
CA ILE A 732 42.24 17.50 12.89
C ILE A 732 43.64 16.92 12.91
N SER A 733 44.56 17.55 12.18
CA SER A 733 45.99 17.24 12.25
C SER A 733 46.72 18.45 12.83
N LEU A 734 47.38 18.26 13.97
CA LEU A 734 48.18 19.27 14.64
C LEU A 734 49.67 18.94 14.51
N THR A 735 50.50 19.98 14.53
CA THR A 735 51.95 19.84 14.60
C THR A 735 52.47 20.79 15.66
N MET A 736 53.23 20.25 16.61
CA MET A 736 54.05 21.03 17.54
C MET A 736 55.48 21.02 17.05
N VAL A 737 56.03 22.22 16.85
CA VAL A 737 57.39 22.43 16.33
C VAL A 737 58.24 22.97 17.45
N ASP A 738 59.39 22.34 17.67
CA ASP A 738 60.39 22.87 18.60
C ASP A 738 61.58 23.45 17.86
N TYR A 739 62.21 24.39 18.56
CA TYR A 739 63.37 25.11 18.11
C TYR A 739 64.51 24.91 19.10
N THR A 740 65.73 25.03 18.59
CA THR A 740 66.97 24.92 19.35
C THR A 740 67.61 26.29 19.48
N VAL A 741 68.34 26.48 20.57
CA VAL A 741 69.21 27.64 20.73
C VAL A 741 70.60 27.14 21.06
N ASP A 742 71.57 27.50 20.23
CA ASP A 742 72.94 27.05 20.40
C ASP A 742 73.92 28.23 20.56
N VAL A 743 74.80 28.13 21.55
CA VAL A 743 75.70 29.22 21.94
C VAL A 743 77.15 28.79 21.80
N ALA A 744 77.91 29.51 20.96
CA ALA A 744 79.36 29.41 20.88
C ALA A 744 80.02 30.42 21.82
N LYS A 745 81.14 30.02 22.45
CA LYS A 745 82.02 30.95 23.17
C LYS A 745 83.36 31.03 22.44
N THR A 746 83.73 32.22 21.97
CA THR A 746 85.00 32.41 21.25
C THR A 746 85.83 33.56 21.81
N ASP A 747 87.10 33.62 21.40
CA ASP A 747 87.92 34.83 21.44
C ASP A 747 87.61 35.75 20.25
N GLU A 748 88.26 36.92 20.23
CA GLU A 748 88.15 37.91 19.15
C GLU A 748 88.72 37.45 17.80
N GLN A 749 89.44 36.32 17.76
CA GLN A 749 89.97 35.68 16.55
C GLN A 749 89.04 34.56 16.03
N GLY A 750 88.03 34.17 16.79
CA GLY A 750 87.06 33.13 16.46
C GLY A 750 87.41 31.73 16.97
N ASN A 751 88.46 31.57 17.79
CA ASN A 751 88.79 30.28 18.40
C ASN A 751 87.86 30.01 19.59
N TYR A 752 87.42 28.76 19.77
CA TYR A 752 86.59 28.37 20.91
C TYR A 752 87.33 28.51 22.24
N LEU A 753 86.69 29.14 23.23
CA LEU A 753 87.26 29.35 24.57
C LEU A 753 86.73 28.33 25.57
N LYS A 754 87.65 27.69 26.28
CA LYS A 754 87.36 26.74 27.36
C LYS A 754 87.35 27.42 28.73
N GLY A 755 86.41 27.04 29.59
CA GLY A 755 86.37 27.46 31.00
C GLY A 755 85.62 28.76 31.29
N ALA A 756 84.87 29.33 30.33
CA ALA A 756 83.95 30.43 30.62
C ALA A 756 82.64 29.87 31.18
N VAL A 757 82.01 30.56 32.14
CA VAL A 757 80.71 30.14 32.69
C VAL A 757 79.61 31.06 32.18
N LEU A 758 78.76 30.52 31.32
CA LEU A 758 77.61 31.22 30.74
C LEU A 758 76.32 30.79 31.43
N GLU A 759 75.35 31.71 31.52
CA GLU A 759 74.00 31.38 31.95
C GLU A 759 72.95 32.15 31.14
N VAL A 760 71.79 31.52 30.97
CA VAL A 760 70.62 32.10 30.31
C VAL A 760 69.54 32.36 31.36
N VAL A 761 69.01 33.57 31.36
CA VAL A 761 68.00 34.03 32.33
C VAL A 761 66.73 34.43 31.60
N SER A 762 65.59 33.89 32.01
CA SER A 762 64.29 34.31 31.46
C SER A 762 63.98 35.76 31.82
N GLU A 763 63.62 36.59 30.84
CA GLU A 763 63.21 37.97 31.13
C GLU A 763 61.88 38.03 31.90
N LYS A 764 61.01 37.02 31.72
CA LYS A 764 59.69 36.94 32.35
C LYS A 764 59.78 36.50 33.82
N THR A 765 60.47 35.39 34.10
CA THR A 765 60.51 34.82 35.47
C THR A 765 61.71 35.28 36.28
N LYS A 766 62.75 35.81 35.63
CA LYS A 766 64.06 36.15 36.22
C LYS A 766 64.83 34.94 36.77
N ASN A 767 64.38 33.72 36.48
CA ASN A 767 65.09 32.50 36.84
C ASN A 767 66.17 32.20 35.79
N VAL A 768 67.28 31.61 36.25
CA VAL A 768 68.25 30.95 35.38
C VAL A 768 67.58 29.71 34.80
N VAL A 769 67.50 29.62 33.48
CA VAL A 769 66.92 28.46 32.76
C VAL A 769 67.99 27.45 32.37
N ASP A 770 69.21 27.92 32.15
CA ASP A 770 70.37 27.08 31.88
C ASP A 770 71.68 27.74 32.30
N LYS A 771 72.70 26.94 32.65
CA LYS A 771 74.03 27.38 33.08
C LYS A 771 75.07 26.29 32.83
N TRP A 772 76.15 26.63 32.14
CA TRP A 772 77.20 25.68 31.76
C TRP A 772 78.59 26.31 31.74
N THR A 773 79.61 25.44 31.67
CA THR A 773 81.01 25.81 31.45
C THR A 773 81.38 25.44 30.02
N THR A 774 82.03 26.34 29.29
CA THR A 774 82.30 26.16 27.85
C THR A 774 83.50 25.24 27.60
N GLY A 775 83.43 24.46 26.52
CA GLY A 775 84.56 23.65 26.04
C GLY A 775 84.84 22.40 26.87
N GLU A 776 83.84 21.89 27.61
CA GLU A 776 83.93 20.61 28.32
C GLU A 776 84.20 19.47 27.34
N HIS A 777 85.00 18.49 27.77
CA HIS A 777 85.28 17.31 26.95
C HIS A 777 84.15 16.29 27.12
N ILE A 778 83.54 15.85 26.01
CA ILE A 778 82.32 15.04 26.02
C ILE A 778 82.60 13.59 25.57
N PHE A 779 83.43 13.38 24.53
CA PHE A 779 83.55 12.07 23.89
C PHE A 779 84.87 11.83 23.16
N ASP A 780 85.50 10.68 23.40
CA ASP A 780 86.73 10.29 22.71
C ASP A 780 86.44 9.62 21.35
N PHE A 781 86.66 10.34 20.24
CA PHE A 781 86.57 9.75 18.90
C PHE A 781 87.83 8.96 18.53
N SER A 782 87.66 7.69 18.13
CA SER A 782 88.76 6.92 17.54
C SER A 782 89.06 7.35 16.10
N ASP A 783 90.27 7.08 15.61
CA ASP A 783 90.69 7.39 14.24
C ASP A 783 89.77 6.75 13.16
N GLU A 784 89.22 5.56 13.45
CA GLU A 784 88.28 4.88 12.54
C GLU A 784 86.95 5.66 12.45
N MET A 785 86.43 6.12 13.59
CA MET A 785 85.19 6.89 13.65
C MET A 785 85.34 8.22 12.92
N ILE A 786 86.44 8.94 13.16
CA ILE A 786 86.77 10.19 12.47
C ILE A 786 86.82 9.96 10.96
N THR A 787 87.45 8.89 10.50
CA THR A 787 87.53 8.56 9.06
C THR A 787 86.14 8.36 8.43
N LYS A 788 85.23 7.66 9.13
CA LYS A 788 83.84 7.48 8.68
C LYS A 788 83.09 8.81 8.64
N LEU A 789 83.18 9.61 9.70
CA LEU A 789 82.53 10.93 9.78
C LEU A 789 83.06 11.90 8.71
N GLU A 790 84.37 11.92 8.45
CA GLU A 790 84.97 12.76 7.40
C GLU A 790 84.46 12.41 5.99
N ASN A 791 84.06 11.16 5.76
CA ASN A 791 83.40 10.67 4.55
C ASN A 791 81.87 10.89 4.52
N ASN A 792 81.32 11.67 5.47
CA ASN A 792 79.89 11.90 5.68
C ASN A 792 79.09 10.63 6.01
N GLU A 793 79.74 9.59 6.53
CA GLU A 793 79.05 8.42 7.08
C GLU A 793 78.59 8.73 8.52
N THR A 794 77.45 8.13 8.91
CA THR A 794 77.01 8.15 10.31
C THR A 794 77.77 7.09 11.09
N VAL A 795 78.23 7.45 12.28
CA VAL A 795 78.84 6.49 13.22
C VAL A 795 77.88 6.31 14.38
N SER A 796 77.47 5.08 14.65
CA SER A 796 76.63 4.75 15.80
C SER A 796 77.00 3.39 16.35
N ASP A 797 77.08 3.28 17.67
CA ASP A 797 77.29 2.02 18.37
C ASP A 797 76.77 2.14 19.82
N MET A 798 76.90 1.07 20.58
CA MET A 798 76.53 0.98 21.98
C MET A 798 77.77 0.60 22.81
N PHE A 799 78.03 1.33 23.88
CA PHE A 799 79.07 0.99 24.85
C PHE A 799 78.49 0.94 26.27
N ILE A 800 79.21 0.27 27.16
CA ILE A 800 78.91 0.31 28.60
C ILE A 800 79.79 1.40 29.20
N SER A 801 79.18 2.42 29.79
CA SER A 801 79.91 3.50 30.47
C SER A 801 80.50 3.04 31.81
N GLU A 802 81.31 3.90 32.43
CA GLU A 802 82.00 3.60 33.70
C GLU A 802 81.06 3.28 34.88
N ASP A 803 79.77 3.61 34.76
CA ASP A 803 78.72 3.36 35.75
C ASP A 803 77.87 2.10 35.43
N ASP A 804 78.34 1.24 34.53
CA ASP A 804 77.65 0.04 34.03
C ASP A 804 76.33 0.33 33.29
N SER A 805 76.03 1.59 32.95
CA SER A 805 74.89 1.91 32.10
C SER A 805 75.22 1.68 30.63
N THR A 806 74.22 1.22 29.86
CA THR A 806 74.36 1.02 28.43
C THR A 806 74.07 2.33 27.72
N VAL A 807 75.09 2.87 27.04
CA VAL A 807 75.03 4.13 26.30
C VAL A 807 75.04 3.85 24.81
N LEU A 808 73.96 4.22 24.13
CA LEU A 808 73.92 4.31 22.67
C LEU A 808 74.47 5.68 22.26
N TYR A 809 75.35 5.71 21.26
CA TYR A 809 75.78 6.97 20.67
C TYR A 809 75.55 6.99 19.16
N LYS A 810 75.36 8.19 18.62
CA LYS A 810 75.32 8.45 17.18
C LYS A 810 76.00 9.78 16.91
N ALA A 811 77.03 9.77 16.09
CA ALA A 811 77.73 10.96 15.62
C ALA A 811 77.52 11.14 14.12
N VAL A 812 77.31 12.40 13.72
CA VAL A 812 77.21 12.81 12.31
C VAL A 812 78.01 14.08 12.10
N LYS A 813 78.62 14.21 10.92
CA LYS A 813 79.31 15.43 10.52
C LYS A 813 78.31 16.55 10.22
N THR A 814 78.64 17.77 10.61
CA THR A 814 77.79 18.95 10.35
C THR A 814 78.52 19.97 9.48
N ASP A 815 77.76 20.93 8.94
CA ASP A 815 78.31 22.02 8.14
C ASP A 815 78.87 23.17 9.00
N LYS A 816 78.46 23.24 10.28
CA LYS A 816 78.71 24.36 11.18
C LYS A 816 79.86 24.09 12.16
N ASP A 817 79.92 22.86 12.64
CA ASP A 817 80.93 22.31 13.56
C ASP A 817 81.43 20.98 13.01
N ASP A 818 82.48 20.41 13.63
CA ASP A 818 83.00 19.12 13.15
C ASP A 818 81.91 18.04 13.23
N TYR A 819 81.33 17.81 14.42
CA TYR A 819 80.36 16.73 14.63
C TYR A 819 79.19 17.12 15.56
N MET A 820 78.01 16.57 15.29
CA MET A 820 76.89 16.50 16.23
C MET A 820 76.83 15.09 16.80
N LEU A 821 76.92 15.00 18.13
CA LEU A 821 76.92 13.76 18.89
C LEU A 821 75.61 13.64 19.67
N MET A 822 74.91 12.53 19.46
CA MET A 822 73.81 12.07 20.30
C MET A 822 74.34 11.00 21.25
N LEU A 823 74.04 11.14 22.55
CA LEU A 823 74.28 10.14 23.59
C LEU A 823 72.95 9.79 24.26
N GLN A 824 72.60 8.51 24.28
CA GLN A 824 71.41 8.00 24.93
C GLN A 824 71.79 6.98 26.01
N SER A 825 71.44 7.27 27.27
CA SER A 825 71.65 6.35 28.42
C SER A 825 70.44 6.38 29.33
N SER A 826 70.03 5.20 29.85
CA SER A 826 68.93 5.07 30.82
C SER A 826 67.62 5.75 30.39
N GLY A 827 67.35 5.79 29.08
CA GLY A 827 66.18 6.46 28.49
C GLY A 827 66.33 7.97 28.28
N GLU A 828 67.47 8.57 28.62
CA GLU A 828 67.74 9.99 28.38
C GLU A 828 68.61 10.20 27.15
N THR A 829 68.12 10.95 26.17
CA THR A 829 68.86 11.35 24.97
C THR A 829 69.41 12.77 25.10
N ASN A 830 70.72 12.97 24.90
CA ASN A 830 71.38 14.29 24.92
C ASN A 830 72.11 14.53 23.60
N TYR A 831 72.09 15.77 23.12
CA TYR A 831 72.79 16.20 21.92
C TYR A 831 73.90 17.21 22.26
N TYR A 832 75.03 17.11 21.58
CA TYR A 832 76.21 17.96 21.75
C TYR A 832 76.81 18.31 20.39
N PHE A 833 77.24 19.56 20.22
CA PHE A 833 78.14 19.95 19.13
C PHE A 833 79.57 19.88 19.64
N VAL A 834 80.41 19.10 18.96
CA VAL A 834 81.78 18.81 19.40
C VAL A 834 82.77 18.96 18.24
N ASP A 835 84.00 19.32 18.60
CA ASP A 835 85.12 19.34 17.67
C ASP A 835 85.66 17.91 17.42
N ARG A 836 86.68 17.81 16.57
CA ARG A 836 87.37 16.54 16.31
C ARG A 836 87.93 15.84 17.55
N ASN A 837 88.25 16.58 18.61
CA ASN A 837 88.78 16.04 19.85
C ASN A 837 87.68 15.69 20.86
N GLY A 838 86.41 15.91 20.52
CA GLY A 838 85.29 15.68 21.41
C GLY A 838 85.04 16.78 22.43
N ASP A 839 85.67 17.94 22.30
CA ASP A 839 85.41 19.11 23.14
C ASP A 839 84.16 19.86 22.61
N GLU A 840 83.29 20.32 23.52
CA GLU A 840 82.09 21.07 23.18
C GLU A 840 82.45 22.38 22.44
N THR A 841 81.90 22.56 21.23
CA THR A 841 82.07 23.79 20.44
C THR A 841 80.92 24.77 20.63
N ARG A 842 79.69 24.22 20.67
CA ARG A 842 78.45 24.98 20.86
C ARG A 842 77.57 24.27 21.88
N HIS A 843 77.08 25.02 22.85
CA HIS A 843 76.18 24.51 23.86
C HIS A 843 74.72 24.64 23.42
N LEU A 844 73.96 23.55 23.45
CA LEU A 844 72.51 23.55 23.25
C LEU A 844 71.80 23.97 24.54
N VAL A 845 71.21 25.17 24.53
CA VAL A 845 70.52 25.74 25.68
C VAL A 845 69.22 24.99 25.95
N ARG A 846 69.01 24.62 27.21
CA ARG A 846 67.89 23.79 27.68
C ARG A 846 66.82 24.63 28.40
N ASN A 847 65.65 24.02 28.60
CA ASN A 847 64.53 24.59 29.36
C ASN A 847 64.02 25.93 28.81
N LEU A 848 64.10 26.10 27.48
CA LEU A 848 63.55 27.24 26.78
C LEU A 848 62.07 26.99 26.49
N ILE A 849 61.31 28.08 26.41
CA ILE A 849 59.92 28.13 25.96
C ILE A 849 59.89 29.01 24.72
N ASN A 850 59.21 28.56 23.65
CA ASN A 850 59.01 29.36 22.43
C ASN A 850 58.18 30.64 22.72
N ASP A 851 58.27 31.63 21.84
CA ASP A 851 57.72 32.99 21.99
C ASP A 851 58.10 33.71 23.30
N SER A 852 59.29 33.43 23.85
CA SER A 852 59.80 34.02 25.09
C SER A 852 61.16 34.70 24.90
N SER A 853 61.42 35.73 25.73
CA SER A 853 62.68 36.50 25.72
C SER A 853 63.62 36.13 26.86
N TYR A 854 64.91 36.11 26.56
CA TYR A 854 65.99 35.67 27.44
C TYR A 854 67.20 36.61 27.39
N ILE A 855 68.00 36.57 28.45
CA ILE A 855 69.29 37.26 28.58
C ILE A 855 70.36 36.19 28.71
N LEU A 856 71.31 36.16 27.78
CA LEU A 856 72.54 35.39 27.86
C LEU A 856 73.63 36.27 28.47
N ARG A 857 74.27 35.79 29.53
CA ARG A 857 75.36 36.52 30.19
C ARG A 857 76.49 35.61 30.63
N GLU A 858 77.69 36.18 30.67
CA GLU A 858 78.88 35.53 31.19
C GLU A 858 79.05 35.87 32.67
N THR A 859 79.14 34.83 33.51
CA THR A 859 79.28 34.98 34.97
C THR A 859 80.68 34.70 35.48
N ASP A 860 81.44 33.87 34.75
CA ASP A 860 82.86 33.66 35.00
C ASP A 860 83.63 33.70 33.67
N VAL A 861 84.82 34.30 33.72
CA VAL A 861 85.58 34.68 32.53
C VAL A 861 86.95 34.00 32.60
N PRO A 862 87.42 33.36 31.51
CA PRO A 862 88.76 32.80 31.48
C PRO A 862 89.84 33.86 31.77
N LYS A 863 90.93 33.44 32.42
CA LYS A 863 92.05 34.32 32.74
C LYS A 863 92.58 35.02 31.48
N GLY A 864 92.83 36.34 31.59
CA GLY A 864 93.34 37.16 30.50
C GLY A 864 92.28 37.84 29.63
N TYR A 865 90.99 37.57 29.87
CA TYR A 865 89.88 38.13 29.09
C TYR A 865 89.00 39.06 29.93
N SER A 866 88.34 40.02 29.26
CA SER A 866 87.28 40.83 29.84
C SER A 866 85.91 40.19 29.65
N THR A 867 84.94 40.52 30.51
CA THR A 867 83.56 40.01 30.40
C THR A 867 82.90 40.47 29.11
N ALA A 868 82.23 39.57 28.41
CA ALA A 868 81.36 39.93 27.30
C ALA A 868 80.13 40.73 27.76
N GLU A 869 79.59 41.59 26.88
CA GLU A 869 78.32 42.26 27.14
C GLU A 869 77.15 41.26 27.13
N GLU A 870 76.14 41.49 27.98
CA GLU A 870 74.93 40.67 28.01
C GLU A 870 74.20 40.75 26.66
N GLN A 871 73.80 39.59 26.12
CA GLN A 871 73.04 39.51 24.87
C GLN A 871 71.58 39.21 25.18
N LYS A 872 70.66 39.94 24.54
CA LYS A 872 69.22 39.67 24.61
C LYS A 872 68.77 38.97 23.34
N PHE A 873 67.98 37.92 23.50
CA PHE A 873 67.37 37.21 22.37
C PHE A 873 65.94 36.80 22.69
N THR A 874 65.14 36.62 21.64
CA THR A 874 63.79 36.06 21.72
C THR A 874 63.78 34.81 20.85
N LEU A 875 63.27 33.72 21.40
CA LEU A 875 63.02 32.51 20.63
C LEU A 875 61.61 32.61 20.06
N LYS A 876 61.48 32.64 18.73
CA LYS A 876 60.18 32.72 18.06
C LYS A 876 60.25 32.06 16.69
N ASP A 877 59.74 30.85 16.61
CA ASP A 877 59.46 30.14 15.37
C ASP A 877 60.68 29.89 14.45
N GLU A 878 61.90 29.96 14.98
CA GLU A 878 63.16 29.67 14.29
C GLU A 878 64.27 29.25 15.27
N ASN A 879 65.20 28.41 14.82
CA ASN A 879 66.44 28.10 15.53
C ASN A 879 67.30 29.37 15.71
N VAL A 880 67.87 29.57 16.91
CA VAL A 880 68.69 30.75 17.22
C VAL A 880 70.12 30.34 17.53
N SER A 881 71.07 30.86 16.76
CA SER A 881 72.50 30.63 17.00
C SER A 881 73.19 31.89 17.48
N LEU A 882 73.78 31.84 18.67
CA LEU A 882 74.48 32.96 19.29
C LEU A 882 75.98 32.69 19.37
N THR A 883 76.77 33.76 19.42
CA THR A 883 78.21 33.72 19.69
C THR A 883 78.57 34.78 20.72
N VAL A 884 79.15 34.37 21.84
CA VAL A 884 79.66 35.25 22.89
C VAL A 884 81.18 35.38 22.72
N VAL A 885 81.63 36.58 22.38
CA VAL A 885 83.04 36.89 22.09
C VAL A 885 83.67 37.56 23.31
N ASN A 886 84.80 37.04 23.79
CA ASN A 886 85.62 37.74 24.78
C ASN A 886 86.79 38.43 24.09
N GLU A 887 86.98 39.69 24.45
CA GLU A 887 88.18 40.43 24.12
C GLU A 887 89.26 40.14 25.17
N THR A 888 90.50 40.06 24.73
CA THR A 888 91.65 39.98 25.64
C THR A 888 91.77 41.30 26.41
N VAL A 889 92.17 41.22 27.69
CA VAL A 889 92.57 42.41 28.45
C VAL A 889 93.81 42.98 27.80
N LYS A 890 93.74 44.22 27.30
CA LYS A 890 94.84 44.89 26.59
C LYS A 890 95.41 46.03 27.41
N THR A 891 96.72 46.03 27.62
CA THR A 891 97.35 47.02 28.51
C THR A 891 98.66 47.56 27.94
N LEU A 892 98.83 48.88 28.00
CA LEU A 892 100.04 49.58 27.63
C LEU A 892 100.69 50.20 28.86
N TRP A 893 101.94 49.82 29.09
CA TRP A 893 102.72 50.22 30.26
C TRP A 893 103.78 51.23 29.83
N HIS A 894 103.58 52.47 30.28
CA HIS A 894 104.36 53.65 29.95
C HIS A 894 105.37 53.92 31.06
N LYS A 895 106.64 54.11 30.69
CA LYS A 895 107.68 54.54 31.62
C LYS A 895 108.07 55.96 31.26
N VAL A 896 107.64 56.95 32.03
CA VAL A 896 107.75 58.36 31.64
C VAL A 896 108.56 59.21 32.60
N ASP A 897 108.97 60.39 32.14
CA ASP A 897 109.46 61.47 33.01
C ASP A 897 108.30 62.35 33.53
N VAL A 898 108.63 63.34 34.36
CA VAL A 898 107.65 64.30 34.91
C VAL A 898 106.95 65.17 33.86
N THR A 899 107.39 65.12 32.59
CA THR A 899 106.77 65.79 31.44
C THR A 899 106.01 64.83 30.52
N GLU A 900 105.81 63.58 30.95
CA GLU A 900 105.08 62.51 30.26
C GLU A 900 105.75 61.99 28.97
N ASN A 901 107.06 62.23 28.78
CA ASN A 901 107.81 61.63 27.67
C ASN A 901 108.32 60.23 28.04
N GLU A 902 108.28 59.28 27.09
CA GLU A 902 108.83 57.92 27.28
C GLU A 902 110.33 57.93 27.62
N LEU A 903 110.70 57.17 28.63
CA LEU A 903 112.05 57.00 29.14
C LEU A 903 112.57 55.61 28.83
N GLU A 904 113.63 55.57 28.04
CA GLU A 904 114.35 54.34 27.67
C GLU A 904 115.40 53.95 28.73
N GLY A 905 115.54 52.65 28.99
CA GLY A 905 116.62 52.08 29.83
C GLY A 905 116.27 51.79 31.29
N ALA A 906 115.00 51.92 31.71
CA ALA A 906 114.56 51.49 33.03
C ALA A 906 114.33 49.97 33.03
N HIS A 907 114.79 49.25 34.05
CA HIS A 907 114.31 47.88 34.27
C HIS A 907 113.03 47.96 35.09
N VAL A 908 111.94 47.48 34.51
CA VAL A 908 110.61 47.54 35.11
C VAL A 908 109.94 46.19 35.05
N ARG A 909 109.02 45.96 35.98
CA ARG A 909 108.22 44.73 36.01
C ARG A 909 106.83 44.98 36.54
N VAL A 910 105.91 44.14 36.10
CA VAL A 910 104.55 44.02 36.64
C VAL A 910 104.50 42.76 37.51
N THR A 911 104.06 42.91 38.76
CA THR A 911 103.99 41.82 39.74
C THR A 911 102.58 41.69 40.31
N GLU A 912 102.20 40.47 40.70
CA GLU A 912 101.07 40.26 41.60
C GLU A 912 101.35 40.84 43.00
N LEU A 913 100.32 40.95 43.85
CA LEU A 913 100.47 41.49 45.20
C LEU A 913 101.38 40.64 46.11
N ASP A 914 101.51 39.34 45.84
CA ASP A 914 102.39 38.42 46.56
C ASP A 914 103.86 38.48 46.09
N GLY A 915 104.15 39.28 45.06
CA GLY A 915 105.48 39.45 44.48
C GLY A 915 105.80 38.53 43.29
N THR A 916 104.87 37.69 42.85
CA THR A 916 105.02 36.89 41.62
C THR A 916 105.16 37.81 40.41
N VAL A 917 106.23 37.63 39.61
CA VAL A 917 106.47 38.43 38.41
C VAL A 917 105.55 37.94 37.29
N ILE A 918 104.74 38.86 36.75
CA ILE A 918 103.90 38.62 35.58
C ILE A 918 104.68 38.87 34.30
N ASP A 919 105.38 40.00 34.23
CA ASP A 919 106.27 40.34 33.13
C ASP A 919 107.37 41.31 33.60
N GLU A 920 108.54 41.27 32.96
CA GLU A 920 109.70 42.10 33.28
C GLU A 920 110.46 42.48 31.99
N TRP A 921 110.71 43.78 31.80
CA TRP A 921 111.33 44.30 30.59
C TRP A 921 112.22 45.53 30.85
N ILE A 922 112.98 45.91 29.83
CA ILE A 922 113.72 47.17 29.79
C ILE A 922 112.90 48.17 28.97
N SER A 923 112.56 49.32 29.57
CA SER A 923 111.72 50.34 28.92
C SER A 923 112.38 50.89 27.65
N THR A 924 111.56 51.21 26.65
CA THR A 924 112.00 51.77 25.37
C THR A 924 111.36 53.14 25.13
N LYS A 925 111.40 53.65 23.89
CA LYS A 925 110.66 54.86 23.49
C LYS A 925 109.20 54.58 23.09
N GLU A 926 108.78 53.34 23.15
CA GLU A 926 107.42 52.90 22.93
C GLU A 926 106.90 52.19 24.19
N PRO A 927 105.60 52.31 24.50
CA PRO A 927 105.00 51.60 25.63
C PRO A 927 105.04 50.09 25.43
N HIS A 928 105.13 49.35 26.53
CA HIS A 928 105.17 47.89 26.52
C HIS A 928 103.76 47.31 26.62
N SER A 929 103.45 46.30 25.81
CA SER A 929 102.12 45.67 25.80
C SER A 929 102.11 44.39 26.63
N ILE A 930 101.13 44.24 27.52
CA ILE A 930 100.84 42.99 28.23
C ILE A 930 99.37 42.64 27.97
N ASP A 931 99.15 41.82 26.93
CA ASP A 931 97.82 41.49 26.47
C ASP A 931 97.48 40.02 26.80
N GLY A 932 96.25 39.75 27.24
CA GLY A 932 95.76 38.39 27.45
C GLY A 932 96.34 37.64 28.66
N ILE A 933 97.11 38.31 29.53
CA ILE A 933 97.76 37.70 30.71
C ILE A 933 97.13 38.17 32.03
N LEU A 934 96.78 39.45 32.10
CA LEU A 934 96.30 40.09 33.32
C LEU A 934 94.80 39.83 33.55
N GLU A 935 94.43 39.63 34.82
CA GLU A 935 93.05 39.33 35.21
C GLU A 935 92.28 40.63 35.47
N LYS A 936 91.09 40.73 34.87
CA LYS A 936 90.14 41.82 35.13
C LYS A 936 89.84 41.96 36.63
N ASN A 937 89.58 43.18 37.08
CA ASN A 937 89.31 43.53 38.48
C ASN A 937 90.39 43.15 39.51
N LYS A 938 91.50 42.52 39.10
CA LYS A 938 92.63 42.17 39.96
C LYS A 938 93.58 43.36 40.06
N GLU A 939 94.25 43.47 41.19
CA GLU A 939 95.24 44.50 41.44
C GLU A 939 96.66 43.97 41.24
N TYR A 940 97.52 44.78 40.62
CA TYR A 940 98.91 44.49 40.34
C TYR A 940 99.79 45.65 40.79
N TYR A 941 101.09 45.40 40.85
CA TYR A 941 102.08 46.46 41.03
C TYR A 941 102.95 46.65 39.80
N PHE A 942 103.15 47.89 39.41
CA PHE A 942 104.17 48.31 38.46
C PHE A 942 105.36 48.90 39.23
N GLU A 943 106.52 48.28 39.11
CA GLU A 943 107.72 48.71 39.83
C GLU A 943 108.94 48.79 38.93
N GLU A 944 109.79 49.76 39.24
CA GLU A 944 111.11 49.90 38.66
C GLU A 944 112.12 49.21 39.58
N THR A 945 112.93 48.32 39.03
CA THR A 945 114.01 47.62 39.74
C THR A 945 115.36 48.31 39.51
N ILE A 946 115.54 48.95 38.36
CA ILE A 946 116.73 49.74 38.01
C ILE A 946 116.30 51.03 37.29
N ALA A 947 116.67 52.19 37.85
CA ALA A 947 116.37 53.49 37.27
C ALA A 947 117.27 53.81 36.05
N PRO A 948 116.76 54.49 35.01
CA PRO A 948 117.56 55.03 33.92
C PRO A 948 118.63 56.01 34.40
N ASP A 949 119.70 56.15 33.61
CA ASP A 949 120.77 57.09 33.90
C ASP A 949 120.25 58.54 34.04
N GLY A 950 120.57 59.17 35.18
CA GLY A 950 120.14 60.53 35.51
C GLY A 950 118.83 60.63 36.33
N TYR A 951 118.14 59.52 36.59
CA TYR A 951 116.85 59.48 37.28
C TYR A 951 116.90 58.70 38.60
N GLU A 952 116.06 59.08 39.57
CA GLU A 952 115.85 58.31 40.80
C GLU A 952 114.91 57.13 40.57
N LEU A 953 115.00 56.11 41.42
CA LEU A 953 114.13 54.94 41.35
C LEU A 953 112.67 55.35 41.54
N ALA A 954 111.80 54.97 40.61
CA ALA A 954 110.37 55.23 40.68
C ALA A 954 109.75 54.59 41.93
N GLN A 955 108.78 55.26 42.54
CA GLN A 955 107.96 54.62 43.57
C GLN A 955 107.05 53.58 42.92
N LYS A 956 107.07 52.35 43.44
CA LYS A 956 106.14 51.28 43.07
C LYS A 956 104.69 51.76 43.13
N VAL A 957 103.93 51.57 42.05
CA VAL A 957 102.52 51.99 41.92
C VAL A 957 101.62 50.77 41.87
N LYS A 958 100.47 50.85 42.56
CA LYS A 958 99.43 49.82 42.55
C LYS A 958 98.35 50.20 41.54
N PHE A 959 97.96 49.28 40.67
CA PHE A 959 96.92 49.46 39.67
C PHE A 959 95.86 48.38 39.77
N LYS A 960 94.63 48.71 39.40
CA LYS A 960 93.54 47.75 39.21
C LYS A 960 93.25 47.67 37.73
N ILE A 961 93.14 46.46 37.20
CA ILE A 961 92.75 46.23 35.80
C ILE A 961 91.24 46.39 35.70
N ASP A 962 90.77 47.26 34.81
CA ASP A 962 89.34 47.43 34.53
C ASP A 962 88.83 46.26 33.68
N ASP A 963 87.55 45.93 33.85
CA ASP A 963 86.87 44.89 33.09
C ASP A 963 86.46 45.41 31.70
N THR A 964 87.42 45.49 30.79
CA THR A 964 87.25 46.01 29.44
C THR A 964 88.31 45.47 28.50
N GLY A 965 87.91 45.13 27.26
CA GLY A 965 88.84 44.80 26.17
C GLY A 965 89.47 46.02 25.50
N LYS A 966 89.04 47.23 25.86
CA LYS A 966 89.69 48.48 25.45
C LYS A 966 91.09 48.58 26.06
N VAL A 967 92.04 49.10 25.29
CA VAL A 967 93.42 49.31 25.73
C VAL A 967 93.47 50.24 26.94
N GLN A 968 94.10 49.78 28.01
CA GLN A 968 94.28 50.50 29.28
C GLN A 968 95.72 51.00 29.39
N HIS A 969 95.91 52.27 29.75
CA HIS A 969 97.23 52.89 29.83
C HIS A 969 97.65 53.08 31.29
N PHE A 970 98.82 52.55 31.65
CA PHE A 970 99.40 52.65 33.00
C PHE A 970 100.76 53.34 32.95
N TYR A 971 101.01 54.27 33.88
CA TYR A 971 102.19 55.13 33.85
C TYR A 971 103.04 54.97 35.12
N LEU A 972 104.35 54.85 34.94
CA LEU A 972 105.34 54.91 36.01
C LEU A 972 106.32 56.05 35.77
N THR A 973 106.26 57.08 36.61
CA THR A 973 106.99 58.35 36.43
C THR A 973 108.27 58.40 37.24
N ASN A 974 109.41 58.78 36.61
CA ASN A 974 110.66 59.05 37.34
C ASN A 974 110.91 60.54 37.53
N ASN A 975 111.50 60.86 38.68
CA ASN A 975 112.03 62.18 38.98
C ASN A 975 113.52 62.26 38.61
N LEU A 976 113.96 63.42 38.13
CA LEU A 976 115.39 63.70 37.89
C LEU A 976 116.17 63.71 39.21
N LYS A 977 117.39 63.15 39.21
CA LYS A 977 118.29 63.27 40.37
C LYS A 977 118.57 64.76 40.66
N PRO A 978 118.52 65.21 41.92
CA PRO A 978 118.73 66.61 42.26
C PRO A 978 120.13 67.10 41.86
N LYS A 979 120.20 68.17 41.05
CA LYS A 979 121.46 68.88 40.79
C LYS A 979 121.87 69.63 42.06
N LYS A 980 122.99 69.23 42.67
CA LYS A 980 123.64 69.98 43.75
C LYS A 980 124.17 71.31 43.20
N VAL A 981 123.71 72.44 43.72
CA VAL A 981 124.26 73.78 43.41
C VAL A 981 124.95 74.30 44.68
N GLU A 982 126.25 74.56 44.60
CA GLU A 982 127.03 75.20 45.68
C GLU A 982 126.77 76.71 45.69
N THR A 983 126.33 77.24 46.83
CA THR A 983 126.14 78.68 47.08
C THR A 983 127.40 79.30 47.70
N GLY A 984 127.80 80.47 47.21
CA GLY A 984 128.76 81.37 47.85
C GLY A 984 128.08 82.67 48.27
N ASP A 985 127.90 82.80 49.59
CA ASP A 985 127.64 83.96 50.47
C ASP A 985 128.12 85.34 49.94
N ASN A 986 127.62 86.51 50.37
CA ASN A 986 126.94 86.92 51.60
C ASN A 986 126.38 88.36 51.42
N SER A 987 125.29 88.72 52.09
CA SER A 987 125.19 89.89 53.00
C SER A 987 123.77 90.44 53.16
N ASP A 988 123.21 90.12 54.33
CA ASP A 988 122.45 90.93 55.29
C ASP A 988 121.10 91.61 54.99
N ILE A 989 120.25 91.43 56.01
CA ILE A 989 118.86 91.81 56.18
C ILE A 989 118.79 93.21 56.79
N SER A 990 118.12 94.15 56.10
CA SER A 990 117.07 95.00 56.68
C SER A 990 116.73 96.16 55.72
N ASP A 991 115.66 96.03 54.94
CA ASP A 991 114.86 97.18 54.52
C ASP A 991 113.39 96.74 54.46
N TYR A 992 112.64 97.22 55.45
CA TYR A 992 111.19 97.22 55.51
C TYR A 992 110.60 98.08 54.38
N LEU A 993 109.47 97.66 53.80
CA LEU A 993 108.19 98.42 53.73
C LEU A 993 107.31 97.96 52.56
N GLY A 994 106.01 97.75 52.84
CA GLY A 994 104.95 98.18 51.92
C GLY A 994 104.05 97.11 51.29
N LEU A 995 103.08 96.63 52.08
CA LEU A 995 101.64 96.46 51.78
C LEU A 995 101.13 96.30 50.33
N GLY A 996 100.27 95.28 50.15
CA GLY A 996 99.19 95.19 49.15
C GLY A 996 98.69 93.74 48.97
N LEU A 997 97.84 93.18 49.85
CA LEU A 997 96.35 93.06 49.72
C LEU A 997 95.94 92.34 48.42
N VAL A 998 95.18 91.23 48.33
CA VAL A 998 93.91 90.71 48.92
C VAL A 998 93.50 89.60 47.90
N SER A 999 92.91 88.44 48.20
CA SER A 999 91.63 88.12 48.87
C SER A 999 91.64 86.63 49.30
N VAL A 1000 91.31 86.25 50.55
CA VAL A 1000 89.95 86.03 51.14
C VAL A 1000 89.21 84.90 50.43
N GLY A 1001 88.63 83.87 51.07
CA GLY A 1001 88.35 83.48 52.45
C GLY A 1001 87.61 82.12 52.43
N GLY A 1002 87.70 81.26 53.43
CA GLY A 1002 86.71 81.13 54.53
C GLY A 1002 86.21 79.67 54.61
N ILE A 1003 86.55 78.91 55.65
CA ILE A 1003 85.75 78.57 56.85
C ILE A 1003 84.57 77.58 56.61
N MET A 1004 84.75 76.36 57.12
CA MET A 1004 83.93 75.63 58.12
C MET A 1004 82.37 75.71 58.14
N LEU A 1005 81.77 74.55 58.44
CA LEU A 1005 80.54 74.29 59.25
C LEU A 1005 79.16 74.01 58.58
N ILE A 1006 78.61 72.88 59.03
CA ILE A 1006 77.21 72.63 59.49
C ILE A 1006 76.15 72.13 58.50
N SER A 1007 75.72 70.91 58.81
CA SER A 1007 74.40 70.33 58.65
C SER A 1007 73.28 71.14 59.33
N ALA A 1008 72.18 71.35 58.60
CA ALA A 1008 70.78 71.44 59.06
C ALA A 1008 70.03 72.73 58.72
N LEU A 1009 68.74 72.48 58.41
CA LEU A 1009 67.62 73.39 58.19
C LEU A 1009 67.49 73.84 56.72
N ARG A 1010 66.36 73.66 56.03
CA ARG A 1010 65.02 73.33 56.52
C ARG A 1010 64.11 73.07 55.32
N LYS A 1011 63.24 72.07 55.53
CA LYS A 1011 61.80 72.09 55.22
C LYS A 1011 61.36 72.18 53.76
N LYS A 1012 60.56 71.15 53.42
CA LYS A 1012 59.19 71.20 52.87
C LYS A 1012 59.10 71.93 51.52
N SER A 1013 58.60 71.31 50.47
CA SER A 1013 57.38 70.49 50.42
C SER A 1013 57.15 70.05 48.99
N LYS A 1014 56.44 68.92 48.83
CA LYS A 1014 55.46 68.70 47.75
C LYS A 1014 56.09 68.60 46.34
N VAL A 1015 55.70 67.75 45.41
CA VAL A 1015 54.44 67.06 45.15
C VAL A 1015 54.66 66.28 43.85
N ILE A 1016 54.07 65.08 43.79
CA ILE A 1016 53.42 64.46 42.62
C ILE A 1016 54.25 64.28 41.33
N GLY A 1017 54.36 63.02 40.92
CA GLY A 1017 53.58 62.61 39.75
C GLY A 1017 54.34 62.04 38.56
N LYS A 1018 53.92 60.81 38.26
CA LYS A 1018 54.08 60.02 37.03
C LYS A 1018 55.43 59.36 36.82
#